data_AF-A0A7J4LGJ5-F1
#
_entry.id   AF-A0A7J4LGJ5-F1
#
_cell.length_a   1.000
_cell.length_b   1.000
_cell.length_c   1.000
_cell.angle_alpha   90.00
_cell.angle_beta   90.00
_cell.angle_gamma   90.00
#
_symmetry.space_group_name_H-M   'P 1'
#
loop_
_entity.id
_entity.type
_entity.pdbx_description
1 polymer ?
#
loop_
_entity_poly.entity_id
_entity_poly.type
_entity_poly.pdbx_seq_one_letter_code
_entity_poly.pdbx_strand_id
1 'polypeptide(L)'
;MDNPPTGIAYLSTFLESKGIRVEVFDFNIYVHNNTDDSLKYLWHFENKNFWRNDYTFDILKQHINQLIDYAARRILDSNATIVGFSVVDPKERITIELIKRIKEKIPEKIILLGGPACSTEDSRKIFVERLPNLVDAYVVNEGEDTLLDILDACKKGKPLENIPGLITHKNGKYSSYSPRPHKEDVDEFPFPTYRGFDLTQYTTQSLTLEWSRGCTANCAFCKIKGLWEGYRYREPENIVGEIEYHVRNNGITKFTVTDPTFNGDIKKLEKVCDLILQKNLKIKWFGQAIPSNRMTTELLTKMKKSGCYKIEYGVESGSDKVLRNMRKPYTREIIEGTLKRTHEVGIPIFIFTMIGYPGEGEEEFQMTLDFIRKNRKYLTAVKSVNMLHLIDDTDVYEKREEFGIKILDEAFRHIHWVSDNGENTYEVRKDRTKRMLALLKELDIPMLETNLKEAKEATMLALEGGGSEPSFEEKFDFFKKQIADIDGTLYHPNPESILSGEKEEPTQMPEKTVEAAAQAPQPLLAKPERQNPIYSKIKRFIEERKTVDTVHLGIRKSELSHEPLGSWVIKTPAESMCYGGKDNIMHGENARAFLGWAGIVLKTPGTCFEKKIDLVLKIKIWDNSFGQAKSGPIKIFLSYDNREWFNIGGVTISGHQKWIVYRFSINHQILRSGRVWVKIDDFENQKLGFGKIISTIGLYIE
;
A
#
# COMPACT_ATOMS: atom_id res chain seq x y z
N MET A 1 -0.39 5.42 3.72
CA MET A 1 -0.61 5.11 2.29
C MET A 1 -1.46 6.23 1.73
N ASP A 2 -0.79 7.30 1.30
CA ASP A 2 -1.35 8.63 1.55
C ASP A 2 -2.13 9.17 0.35
N ASN A 3 -1.71 8.85 -0.88
CA ASN A 3 -2.31 9.38 -2.10
C ASN A 3 -2.41 8.29 -3.19
N PRO A 4 -3.40 8.38 -4.10
CA PRO A 4 -3.47 7.55 -5.31
C PRO A 4 -2.26 7.77 -6.24
N PRO A 5 -1.89 6.77 -7.06
CA PRO A 5 -0.75 6.86 -7.98
C PRO A 5 -1.04 7.78 -9.17
N THR A 6 -0.51 8.99 -9.09
CA THR A 6 -0.77 10.09 -10.02
C THR A 6 -0.32 9.81 -11.45
N GLY A 7 0.82 9.14 -11.64
CA GLY A 7 1.24 8.71 -12.97
C GLY A 7 0.19 7.84 -13.67
N ILE A 8 -0.42 6.89 -12.96
CA ILE A 8 -1.51 6.05 -13.52
C ILE A 8 -2.74 6.90 -13.84
N ALA A 9 -3.07 7.88 -12.99
CA ALA A 9 -4.22 8.76 -13.20
C ALA A 9 -4.06 9.68 -14.43
N TYR A 10 -2.83 10.17 -14.70
CA TYR A 10 -2.51 10.89 -15.93
C TYR A 10 -2.67 9.98 -17.15
N LEU A 11 -2.06 8.79 -17.12
CA LEU A 11 -2.16 7.83 -18.22
C LEU A 11 -3.60 7.42 -18.50
N SER A 12 -4.40 7.14 -17.46
CA SER A 12 -5.80 6.75 -17.62
C SER A 12 -6.63 7.88 -18.23
N THR A 13 -6.50 9.11 -17.70
CA THR A 13 -7.25 10.26 -18.21
C THR A 13 -6.85 10.61 -19.64
N PHE A 14 -5.56 10.52 -19.96
CA PHE A 14 -5.04 10.72 -21.31
C PHE A 14 -5.64 9.71 -22.30
N LEU A 15 -5.60 8.42 -21.99
CA LEU A 15 -6.18 7.38 -22.85
C LEU A 15 -7.71 7.54 -22.99
N GLU A 16 -8.42 7.84 -21.90
CA GLU A 16 -9.86 8.13 -21.93
C GLU A 16 -10.19 9.32 -22.82
N SER A 17 -9.36 10.37 -22.83
CA SER A 17 -9.53 11.53 -23.73
C SER A 17 -9.42 11.17 -25.21
N LYS A 18 -8.80 10.03 -25.53
CA LYS A 18 -8.70 9.45 -26.88
C LYS A 18 -9.78 8.40 -27.17
N GLY A 19 -10.77 8.26 -26.29
CA GLY A 19 -11.87 7.30 -26.42
C GLY A 19 -11.47 5.85 -26.13
N ILE A 20 -10.34 5.64 -25.43
CA ILE A 20 -9.84 4.31 -25.07
C ILE A 20 -10.40 3.95 -23.69
N ARG A 21 -11.01 2.77 -23.58
CA ARG A 21 -11.50 2.26 -22.30
C ARG A 21 -10.33 1.84 -21.43
N VAL A 22 -10.26 2.39 -20.22
CA VAL A 22 -9.24 2.05 -19.23
C VAL A 22 -9.91 1.50 -17.97
N GLU A 23 -9.31 0.46 -17.38
CA GLU A 23 -9.66 -0.03 -16.06
C GLU A 23 -8.44 0.13 -15.17
N VAL A 24 -8.62 0.80 -14.03
CA VAL A 24 -7.55 1.05 -13.06
C VAL A 24 -7.71 0.13 -11.87
N PHE A 25 -6.59 -0.44 -11.41
CA PHE A 25 -6.53 -1.20 -10.17
C PHE A 25 -5.27 -0.85 -9.39
N ASP A 26 -5.43 -0.07 -8.33
CA ASP A 26 -4.34 0.16 -7.37
C ASP A 26 -4.21 -1.04 -6.44
N PHE A 27 -3.34 -1.96 -6.82
CA PHE A 27 -3.09 -3.15 -6.02
C PHE A 27 -2.39 -2.84 -4.70
N ASN A 28 -1.60 -1.77 -4.62
CA ASN A 28 -0.85 -1.43 -3.42
C ASN A 28 -1.79 -1.04 -2.27
N ILE A 29 -2.80 -0.19 -2.55
CA ILE A 29 -3.80 0.17 -1.54
C ILE A 29 -4.68 -1.02 -1.16
N TYR A 30 -5.01 -1.88 -2.14
CA TYR A 30 -5.75 -3.11 -1.88
C TYR A 30 -5.00 -4.03 -0.91
N VAL A 31 -3.70 -4.29 -1.15
CA VAL A 31 -2.89 -5.11 -0.25
C VAL A 31 -2.80 -4.47 1.13
N HIS A 32 -2.51 -3.16 1.22
CA HIS A 32 -2.43 -2.45 2.49
C HIS A 32 -3.73 -2.58 3.32
N ASN A 33 -4.89 -2.40 2.69
CA ASN A 33 -6.17 -2.42 3.37
C ASN A 33 -6.67 -3.82 3.75
N ASN A 34 -6.14 -4.86 3.08
CA ASN A 34 -6.52 -6.27 3.32
C ASN A 34 -5.42 -7.08 4.01
N THR A 35 -4.35 -6.42 4.47
CA THR A 35 -3.31 -7.03 5.30
C THR A 35 -3.60 -6.77 6.77
N ASP A 36 -3.22 -7.70 7.64
CA ASP A 36 -3.34 -7.58 9.10
C ASP A 36 -2.68 -6.28 9.63
N ASP A 37 -3.30 -5.63 10.61
CA ASP A 37 -2.80 -4.38 11.18
C ASP A 37 -1.37 -4.52 11.74
N SER A 38 -1.00 -5.70 12.24
CA SER A 38 0.35 -5.99 12.72
C SER A 38 1.42 -5.95 11.64
N LEU A 39 1.06 -5.88 10.35
CA LEU A 39 2.01 -5.80 9.23
C LEU A 39 1.97 -4.46 8.51
N LYS A 40 1.04 -3.56 8.85
CA LYS A 40 0.88 -2.27 8.13
C LYS A 40 2.11 -1.37 8.24
N TYR A 41 2.93 -1.52 9.27
CA TYR A 41 4.19 -0.79 9.39
C TYR A 41 5.17 -1.08 8.25
N LEU A 42 5.01 -2.19 7.50
CA LEU A 42 5.81 -2.50 6.31
C LEU A 42 5.65 -1.46 5.18
N TRP A 43 4.58 -0.67 5.19
CA TRP A 43 4.37 0.44 4.25
C TRP A 43 5.10 1.72 4.67
N HIS A 44 5.77 1.74 5.83
CA HIS A 44 6.64 2.84 6.20
C HIS A 44 7.86 2.88 5.27
N PHE A 45 8.31 4.08 4.86
CA PHE A 45 9.38 4.24 3.87
C PHE A 45 10.69 3.55 4.27
N GLU A 46 11.03 3.58 5.56
CA GLU A 46 12.24 2.94 6.11
C GLU A 46 12.22 1.40 5.96
N ASN A 47 11.02 0.82 5.76
CA ASN A 47 10.78 -0.60 5.58
C ASN A 47 10.71 -1.01 4.10
N LYS A 48 11.00 -0.12 3.15
CA LYS A 48 10.97 -0.44 1.72
C LYS A 48 11.86 -1.63 1.34
N ASN A 49 12.97 -1.86 2.04
CA ASN A 49 13.90 -2.95 1.72
C ASN A 49 13.30 -4.34 1.95
N PHE A 50 12.25 -4.48 2.78
CA PHE A 50 11.54 -5.76 2.92
C PHE A 50 10.86 -6.19 1.62
N TRP A 51 10.39 -5.21 0.85
CA TRP A 51 9.82 -5.43 -0.47
C TRP A 51 10.88 -5.57 -1.57
N ARG A 52 12.09 -5.03 -1.34
CA ARG A 52 13.21 -4.99 -2.28
C ARG A 52 14.17 -6.17 -2.16
N ASN A 53 14.17 -6.94 -1.08
CA ASN A 53 15.07 -8.09 -0.94
C ASN A 53 14.31 -9.40 -1.19
N ASP A 54 14.94 -10.36 -1.86
CA ASP A 54 14.28 -11.62 -2.24
C ASP A 54 13.91 -12.48 -1.04
N TYR A 55 14.86 -12.61 -0.11
CA TYR A 55 14.68 -13.41 1.07
C TYR A 55 13.56 -12.86 1.96
N THR A 56 13.53 -11.54 2.17
CA THR A 56 12.45 -10.92 2.94
C THR A 56 11.13 -10.90 2.17
N PHE A 57 11.16 -10.71 0.85
CA PHE A 57 9.96 -10.72 0.05
C PHE A 57 9.31 -12.10 -0.01
N ASP A 58 10.08 -13.19 -0.05
CA ASP A 58 9.54 -14.54 -0.04
C ASP A 58 8.79 -14.87 1.26
N ILE A 59 9.25 -14.32 2.39
CA ILE A 59 8.54 -14.34 3.68
C ILE A 59 7.23 -13.56 3.57
N LEU A 60 7.27 -12.30 3.09
CA LEU A 60 6.08 -11.47 2.92
C LEU A 60 5.05 -12.11 1.99
N LYS A 61 5.52 -12.71 0.89
CA LYS A 61 4.72 -13.38 -0.12
C LYS A 61 3.83 -14.45 0.49
N GLN A 62 4.30 -15.21 1.49
CA GLN A 62 3.48 -16.24 2.16
C GLN A 62 2.24 -15.65 2.84
N HIS A 63 2.32 -14.41 3.35
CA HIS A 63 1.19 -13.72 3.97
C HIS A 63 0.25 -13.06 2.98
N ILE A 64 0.78 -12.55 1.87
CA ILE A 64 -0.01 -11.82 0.86
C ILE A 64 -0.37 -12.67 -0.36
N ASN A 65 -0.01 -13.96 -0.40
CA ASN A 65 -0.18 -14.82 -1.57
C ASN A 65 -1.63 -14.84 -2.07
N GLN A 66 -2.59 -14.97 -1.16
CA GLN A 66 -4.01 -14.98 -1.48
C GLN A 66 -4.48 -13.64 -2.10
N LEU A 67 -3.86 -12.53 -1.69
CA LEU A 67 -4.15 -11.20 -2.24
C LEU A 67 -3.57 -11.06 -3.65
N ILE A 68 -2.38 -11.62 -3.90
CA ILE A 68 -1.77 -11.70 -5.24
C ILE A 68 -2.65 -12.58 -6.15
N ASP A 69 -3.11 -13.73 -5.68
CA ASP A 69 -3.99 -14.63 -6.44
C ASP A 69 -5.36 -13.99 -6.74
N TYR A 70 -5.89 -13.20 -5.80
CA TYR A 70 -7.08 -12.38 -6.03
C TYR A 70 -6.85 -11.35 -7.13
N ALA A 71 -5.74 -10.60 -7.06
CA ALA A 71 -5.40 -9.58 -8.04
C ALA A 71 -5.20 -10.17 -9.44
N ALA A 72 -4.49 -11.30 -9.55
CA ALA A 72 -4.33 -12.01 -10.81
C ALA A 72 -5.70 -12.43 -11.39
N ARG A 73 -6.59 -13.03 -10.57
CA ARG A 73 -7.95 -13.38 -11.01
C ARG A 73 -8.74 -12.17 -11.49
N ARG A 74 -8.72 -11.07 -10.73
CA ARG A 74 -9.40 -9.83 -11.11
C ARG A 74 -8.93 -9.31 -12.48
N ILE A 75 -7.62 -9.36 -12.74
CA ILE A 75 -7.05 -8.96 -14.05
C ILE A 75 -7.50 -9.93 -15.15
N LEU A 76 -7.50 -11.24 -14.88
CA LEU A 76 -7.91 -12.28 -15.84
C LEU A 76 -9.42 -12.22 -16.16
N ASP A 77 -10.25 -11.87 -15.20
CA ASP A 77 -11.70 -11.71 -15.36
C ASP A 77 -12.07 -10.41 -16.09
N SER A 78 -11.11 -9.50 -16.27
CA SER A 78 -11.30 -8.27 -17.04
C SER A 78 -11.28 -8.54 -18.56
N ASN A 79 -11.97 -7.70 -19.33
CA ASN A 79 -11.92 -7.73 -20.79
C ASN A 79 -10.69 -6.99 -21.36
N ALA A 80 -9.70 -6.65 -20.53
CA ALA A 80 -8.53 -5.91 -20.97
C ALA A 80 -7.67 -6.76 -21.92
N THR A 81 -7.35 -6.21 -23.10
CA THR A 81 -6.47 -6.86 -24.08
C THR A 81 -4.99 -6.67 -23.75
N ILE A 82 -4.67 -5.57 -23.05
CA ILE A 82 -3.32 -5.19 -22.63
C ILE A 82 -3.37 -4.90 -21.12
N VAL A 83 -2.35 -5.35 -20.40
CA VAL A 83 -2.15 -5.06 -18.97
C VAL A 83 -0.88 -4.24 -18.82
N GLY A 84 -1.01 -3.03 -18.28
CA GLY A 84 0.12 -2.15 -17.96
C GLY A 84 0.40 -2.10 -16.46
N PHE A 85 1.66 -2.19 -16.07
CA PHE A 85 2.09 -1.97 -14.69
C PHE A 85 2.96 -0.71 -14.60
N SER A 86 2.59 0.21 -13.71
CA SER A 86 3.48 1.30 -13.29
C SER A 86 4.31 0.83 -12.10
N VAL A 87 5.62 0.67 -12.32
CA VAL A 87 6.55 0.09 -11.38
C VAL A 87 7.56 1.13 -10.91
N VAL A 88 7.58 1.32 -9.59
CA VAL A 88 8.49 2.19 -8.85
C VAL A 88 9.10 1.31 -7.76
N ASP A 89 10.39 1.47 -7.46
CA ASP A 89 11.04 0.79 -6.33
C ASP A 89 10.22 0.98 -5.04
N PRO A 90 10.01 -0.06 -4.22
CA PRO A 90 10.49 -1.45 -4.33
C PRO A 90 9.43 -2.45 -4.88
N LYS A 91 8.64 -2.08 -5.89
CA LYS A 91 7.45 -2.84 -6.34
C LYS A 91 7.76 -3.93 -7.39
N GLU A 92 9.02 -4.19 -7.70
CA GLU A 92 9.43 -5.10 -8.77
C GLU A 92 8.97 -6.54 -8.51
N ARG A 93 9.20 -7.05 -7.29
CA ARG A 93 8.96 -8.46 -6.95
C ARG A 93 7.48 -8.82 -6.92
N ILE A 94 6.65 -7.95 -6.36
CA ILE A 94 5.20 -8.17 -6.35
C ILE A 94 4.62 -8.10 -7.77
N THR A 95 5.17 -7.23 -8.62
CA THR A 95 4.81 -7.16 -10.04
C THR A 95 5.19 -8.45 -10.78
N ILE A 96 6.39 -8.98 -10.51
CA ILE A 96 6.86 -10.26 -11.09
C ILE A 96 5.92 -11.42 -10.73
N GLU A 97 5.50 -11.51 -9.47
CA GLU A 97 4.60 -12.57 -9.00
C GLU A 97 3.20 -12.48 -9.63
N LEU A 98 2.69 -11.27 -9.88
CA LEU A 98 1.44 -11.07 -10.62
C LEU A 98 1.57 -11.50 -12.08
N ILE A 99 2.65 -11.09 -12.76
CA ILE A 99 2.84 -11.40 -14.18
C ILE A 99 2.95 -12.91 -14.41
N LYS A 100 3.67 -13.63 -13.55
CA LYS A 100 3.74 -15.10 -13.61
C LYS A 100 2.34 -15.73 -13.57
N ARG A 101 1.52 -15.37 -12.59
CA ARG A 101 0.15 -15.90 -12.44
C ARG A 101 -0.75 -15.56 -13.62
N ILE A 102 -0.60 -14.37 -14.20
CA ILE A 102 -1.36 -13.95 -15.39
C ILE A 102 -0.94 -14.79 -16.60
N LYS A 103 0.38 -14.86 -16.89
CA LYS A 103 0.92 -15.56 -18.07
C LYS A 103 0.77 -17.08 -17.96
N GLU A 104 0.74 -17.66 -16.76
CA GLU A 104 0.40 -19.08 -16.55
C GLU A 104 -1.01 -19.43 -17.02
N LYS A 105 -1.96 -18.48 -16.98
CA LYS A 105 -3.35 -18.69 -17.39
C LYS A 105 -3.64 -18.20 -18.80
N ILE A 106 -3.06 -17.07 -19.20
CA ILE A 106 -3.22 -16.47 -20.53
C ILE A 106 -1.84 -16.01 -21.04
N PRO A 107 -1.05 -16.92 -21.65
CA PRO A 107 0.30 -16.60 -22.15
C PRO A 107 0.32 -15.45 -23.16
N GLU A 108 -0.73 -15.33 -23.97
CA GLU A 108 -0.89 -14.32 -25.02
C GLU A 108 -1.29 -12.93 -24.49
N LYS A 109 -1.54 -12.77 -23.20
CA LYS A 109 -1.92 -11.46 -22.63
C LYS A 109 -0.75 -10.49 -22.77
N ILE A 110 -0.93 -9.36 -23.45
CA ILE A 110 0.15 -8.38 -23.64
C ILE A 110 0.45 -7.66 -22.31
N ILE A 111 1.71 -7.72 -21.86
CA ILE A 111 2.20 -7.14 -20.61
C ILE A 111 3.17 -6.00 -20.91
N LEU A 112 2.82 -4.79 -20.44
CA LEU A 112 3.67 -3.60 -20.52
C LEU A 112 4.14 -3.19 -19.12
N LEU A 113 5.42 -2.88 -18.98
CA LEU A 113 5.96 -2.27 -17.75
C LEU A 113 6.41 -0.84 -18.04
N GLY A 114 6.12 0.08 -17.14
CA GLY A 114 6.60 1.46 -17.21
C GLY A 114 6.86 2.04 -15.83
N GLY A 115 7.38 3.26 -15.78
CA GLY A 115 7.79 3.92 -14.54
C GLY A 115 9.29 3.80 -14.26
N PRO A 116 9.78 4.41 -13.17
CA PRO A 116 11.21 4.54 -12.88
C PRO A 116 11.98 3.22 -12.83
N ALA A 117 11.35 2.12 -12.39
CA ALA A 117 11.99 0.80 -12.35
C ALA A 117 12.23 0.20 -13.76
N CYS A 118 11.73 0.85 -14.81
CA CYS A 118 11.91 0.44 -16.20
C CYS A 118 12.79 1.40 -17.02
N SER A 119 13.29 2.50 -16.42
CA SER A 119 13.96 3.57 -17.17
C SER A 119 15.34 3.18 -17.72
N THR A 120 16.13 2.40 -16.96
CA THR A 120 17.50 2.01 -17.36
C THR A 120 17.66 0.51 -17.52
N GLU A 121 18.72 0.09 -18.21
CA GLU A 121 18.99 -1.34 -18.45
C GLU A 121 19.18 -2.10 -17.15
N ASP A 122 19.94 -1.52 -16.21
CA ASP A 122 20.14 -2.08 -14.87
C ASP A 122 18.83 -2.19 -14.09
N SER A 123 17.97 -1.17 -14.16
CA SER A 123 16.65 -1.21 -13.52
C SER A 123 15.75 -2.32 -14.11
N ARG A 124 15.86 -2.57 -15.43
CA ARG A 124 15.09 -3.60 -16.14
C ARG A 124 15.59 -5.02 -15.91
N LYS A 125 16.86 -5.19 -15.52
CA LYS A 125 17.54 -6.49 -15.40
C LYS A 125 16.75 -7.52 -14.58
N ILE A 126 16.18 -7.11 -13.45
CA ILE A 126 15.40 -8.00 -12.59
C ILE A 126 14.19 -8.62 -13.32
N PHE A 127 13.52 -7.86 -14.20
CA PHE A 127 12.40 -8.38 -14.98
C PHE A 127 12.89 -9.30 -16.07
N VAL A 128 13.94 -8.94 -16.80
CA VAL A 128 14.51 -9.78 -17.86
C VAL A 128 14.95 -11.14 -17.33
N GLU A 129 15.61 -11.18 -16.17
CA GLU A 129 16.11 -12.42 -15.56
C GLU A 129 14.97 -13.28 -14.99
N ARG A 130 13.93 -12.67 -14.41
CA ARG A 130 12.86 -13.40 -13.71
C ARG A 130 11.61 -13.67 -14.52
N LEU A 131 11.43 -12.94 -15.61
CA LEU A 131 10.30 -13.00 -16.54
C LEU A 131 10.81 -13.14 -17.98
N PRO A 132 11.69 -14.12 -18.29
CA PRO A 132 12.26 -14.25 -19.62
C PRO A 132 11.14 -14.45 -20.64
N ASN A 133 11.01 -13.51 -21.58
CA ASN A 133 9.98 -13.46 -22.62
C ASN A 133 8.52 -13.37 -22.10
N LEU A 134 8.29 -13.01 -20.83
CA LEU A 134 6.94 -12.81 -20.28
C LEU A 134 6.50 -11.34 -20.22
N VAL A 135 7.42 -10.40 -20.46
CA VAL A 135 7.14 -8.97 -20.62
C VAL A 135 7.26 -8.61 -22.09
N ASP A 136 6.20 -8.05 -22.67
CA ASP A 136 6.14 -7.75 -24.09
C ASP A 136 6.91 -6.47 -24.43
N ALA A 137 6.83 -5.44 -23.56
CA ALA A 137 7.62 -4.22 -23.72
C ALA A 137 7.78 -3.41 -22.41
N TYR A 138 8.80 -2.56 -22.41
CA TYR A 138 9.14 -1.58 -21.36
C TYR A 138 8.99 -0.16 -21.91
N VAL A 139 8.10 0.61 -21.33
CA VAL A 139 7.90 2.04 -21.61
C VAL A 139 8.91 2.84 -20.80
N VAL A 140 9.75 3.61 -21.48
CA VAL A 140 10.81 4.42 -20.89
C VAL A 140 10.41 5.89 -20.93
N ASN A 141 10.57 6.57 -19.79
CA ASN A 141 10.19 7.98 -19.58
C ASN A 141 8.67 8.22 -19.66
N GLU A 142 8.23 9.24 -20.41
CA GLU A 142 6.81 9.61 -20.55
C GLU A 142 6.04 8.55 -21.34
N GLY A 143 4.90 8.14 -20.78
CA GLY A 143 4.15 6.99 -21.25
C GLY A 143 2.97 7.33 -22.15
N GLU A 144 2.51 8.58 -22.13
CA GLU A 144 1.27 9.03 -22.76
C GLU A 144 1.26 8.69 -24.27
N ASP A 145 2.04 9.39 -25.09
CA ASP A 145 2.05 9.17 -26.54
C ASP A 145 2.59 7.78 -26.92
N THR A 146 3.56 7.25 -26.16
CA THR A 146 4.10 5.90 -26.36
C THR A 146 3.02 4.83 -26.23
N LEU A 147 2.11 4.95 -25.26
CA LEU A 147 0.99 4.01 -25.08
C LEU A 147 -0.01 4.07 -26.24
N LEU A 148 -0.25 5.24 -26.84
CA LEU A 148 -1.12 5.34 -28.02
C LEU A 148 -0.53 4.60 -29.21
N ASP A 149 0.77 4.77 -29.45
CA ASP A 149 1.46 4.09 -30.54
C ASP A 149 1.47 2.56 -30.33
N ILE A 150 1.65 2.10 -29.08
CA ILE A 150 1.54 0.68 -28.73
C ILE A 150 0.13 0.16 -29.01
N LEU A 151 -0.90 0.87 -28.56
CA LEU A 151 -2.30 0.46 -28.74
C LEU A 151 -2.69 0.41 -30.22
N ASP A 152 -2.23 1.38 -31.02
CA ASP A 152 -2.44 1.39 -32.47
C ASP A 152 -1.70 0.24 -33.17
N ALA A 153 -0.45 -0.04 -32.78
CA ALA A 153 0.33 -1.16 -33.30
C ALA A 153 -0.35 -2.49 -32.99
N CYS A 154 -0.77 -2.72 -31.73
CA CYS A 154 -1.52 -3.91 -31.33
C CYS A 154 -2.82 -4.06 -32.11
N LYS A 155 -3.59 -2.97 -32.27
CA LYS A 155 -4.84 -2.98 -33.05
C LYS A 155 -4.63 -3.35 -34.51
N LYS A 156 -3.50 -2.94 -35.10
CA LYS A 156 -3.14 -3.21 -36.51
C LYS A 156 -2.37 -4.53 -36.69
N GLY A 157 -2.11 -5.28 -35.62
CA GLY A 157 -1.26 -6.48 -35.66
C GLY A 157 0.19 -6.16 -36.09
N LYS A 158 0.67 -4.95 -35.82
CA LYS A 158 2.02 -4.52 -36.13
C LYS A 158 2.98 -4.90 -35.00
N PRO A 159 4.26 -5.17 -35.31
CA PRO A 159 5.30 -5.36 -34.30
C PRO A 159 5.45 -4.10 -33.42
N LEU A 160 5.85 -4.29 -32.16
CA LEU A 160 6.10 -3.20 -31.20
C LEU A 160 7.51 -2.62 -31.35
N GLU A 161 8.38 -3.34 -32.03
CA GLU A 161 9.75 -2.93 -32.33
C GLU A 161 9.75 -1.58 -33.08
N ASN A 162 10.64 -0.66 -32.67
CA ASN A 162 10.83 0.69 -33.22
C ASN A 162 9.80 1.77 -32.83
N ILE A 163 8.88 1.50 -31.90
CA ILE A 163 8.06 2.57 -31.31
C ILE A 163 8.97 3.46 -30.44
N PRO A 164 9.02 4.80 -30.66
CA PRO A 164 9.82 5.69 -29.83
C PRO A 164 9.39 5.65 -28.36
N GLY A 165 10.35 5.60 -27.45
CA GLY A 165 10.11 5.47 -26.00
C GLY A 165 9.86 4.03 -25.53
N LEU A 166 9.97 3.04 -26.42
CA LEU A 166 9.69 1.63 -26.12
C LEU A 166 10.93 0.75 -26.29
N ILE A 167 11.09 -0.21 -25.38
CA ILE A 167 12.09 -1.27 -25.48
C ILE A 167 11.37 -2.62 -25.40
N THR A 168 11.62 -3.51 -26.35
CA THR A 168 11.20 -4.92 -26.25
C THR A 168 12.40 -5.78 -25.87
N HIS A 169 12.15 -6.93 -25.25
CA HIS A 169 13.18 -7.91 -24.95
C HIS A 169 12.72 -9.31 -25.34
N LYS A 170 13.36 -9.90 -26.35
CA LYS A 170 13.04 -11.25 -26.87
C LYS A 170 14.32 -12.07 -27.01
N ASN A 171 14.27 -13.32 -26.56
CA ASN A 171 15.37 -14.29 -26.70
C ASN A 171 16.73 -13.77 -26.19
N GLY A 172 16.72 -13.09 -25.04
CA GLY A 172 17.93 -12.56 -24.41
C GLY A 172 18.51 -11.30 -25.08
N LYS A 173 17.76 -10.63 -25.96
CA LYS A 173 18.20 -9.43 -26.67
C LYS A 173 17.16 -8.31 -26.58
N TYR A 174 17.64 -7.12 -26.26
CA TYR A 174 16.86 -5.90 -26.36
C TYR A 174 16.70 -5.46 -27.83
N SER A 175 15.58 -4.83 -28.15
CA SER A 175 15.42 -4.10 -29.41
C SER A 175 16.29 -2.84 -29.43
N SER A 176 16.51 -2.26 -30.62
CA SER A 176 17.03 -0.90 -30.72
C SER A 176 16.08 0.06 -30.00
N TYR A 177 16.65 0.93 -29.15
CA TYR A 177 15.91 1.97 -28.46
C TYR A 177 15.99 3.27 -29.25
N SER A 178 14.83 3.85 -29.54
CA SER A 178 14.73 5.23 -30.03
C SER A 178 14.08 6.07 -28.92
N PRO A 179 14.76 7.07 -28.37
CA PRO A 179 14.17 7.93 -27.34
C PRO A 179 13.01 8.72 -27.93
N ARG A 180 11.92 8.86 -27.17
CA ARG A 180 10.85 9.81 -27.48
C ARG A 180 11.22 11.16 -26.89
N PRO A 181 11.30 12.23 -27.70
CA PRO A 181 11.50 13.57 -27.18
C PRO A 181 10.40 13.93 -26.19
N HIS A 182 10.78 14.61 -25.11
CA HIS A 182 9.82 15.14 -24.17
C HIS A 182 8.95 16.20 -24.83
N LYS A 183 7.68 16.24 -24.43
CA LYS A 183 6.76 17.23 -24.97
C LYS A 183 6.97 18.59 -24.32
N GLU A 184 7.29 19.63 -25.08
CA GLU A 184 7.58 20.96 -24.51
C GLU A 184 6.41 21.51 -23.68
N ASP A 185 5.19 21.44 -24.22
CA ASP A 185 3.97 21.83 -23.53
C ASP A 185 3.34 20.62 -22.80
N VAL A 186 3.44 20.65 -21.46
CA VAL A 186 2.86 19.62 -20.58
C VAL A 186 1.33 19.70 -20.57
N ASP A 187 0.74 20.86 -20.87
CA ASP A 187 -0.71 21.06 -20.85
C ASP A 187 -1.43 20.39 -22.03
N GLU A 188 -0.69 19.89 -23.02
CA GLU A 188 -1.26 19.03 -24.06
C GLU A 188 -1.75 17.68 -23.51
N PHE A 189 -1.28 17.28 -22.32
CA PHE A 189 -1.83 16.15 -21.58
C PHE A 189 -2.96 16.63 -20.65
N PRO A 190 -4.13 15.98 -20.64
CA PRO A 190 -5.20 16.34 -19.72
C PRO A 190 -4.75 16.05 -18.28
N PHE A 191 -5.09 16.95 -17.36
CA PHE A 191 -4.86 16.70 -15.94
C PHE A 191 -5.68 15.50 -15.45
N PRO A 192 -5.18 14.75 -14.45
CA PRO A 192 -5.82 13.52 -13.98
C PRO A 192 -7.19 13.82 -13.37
N THR A 193 -8.21 13.06 -13.75
CA THR A 193 -9.54 13.17 -13.11
C THR A 193 -9.70 12.24 -11.89
N TYR A 194 -8.81 11.25 -11.77
CA TYR A 194 -8.92 10.11 -10.85
C TYR A 194 -10.20 9.28 -11.04
N ARG A 195 -10.80 9.32 -12.24
CA ARG A 195 -11.85 8.38 -12.62
C ARG A 195 -11.31 6.95 -12.55
N GLY A 196 -12.08 6.05 -11.94
CA GLY A 196 -11.68 4.66 -11.72
C GLY A 196 -10.89 4.41 -10.43
N PHE A 197 -10.59 5.46 -9.64
CA PHE A 197 -10.04 5.34 -8.30
C PHE A 197 -11.14 5.48 -7.26
N ASP A 198 -11.06 4.66 -6.21
CA ASP A 198 -11.87 4.85 -5.00
C ASP A 198 -11.08 5.70 -4.01
N LEU A 199 -11.30 7.01 -4.06
CA LEU A 199 -10.58 7.98 -3.23
C LEU A 199 -10.83 7.78 -1.72
N THR A 200 -11.89 7.05 -1.34
CA THR A 200 -12.20 6.77 0.08
C THR A 200 -11.23 5.78 0.72
N GLN A 201 -10.44 5.05 -0.08
CA GLN A 201 -9.45 4.11 0.41
C GLN A 201 -8.16 4.77 0.91
N TYR A 202 -7.94 6.05 0.60
CA TYR A 202 -6.72 6.77 0.93
C TYR A 202 -6.90 7.63 2.18
N THR A 203 -5.97 7.52 3.12
CA THR A 203 -6.13 8.05 4.48
C THR A 203 -6.09 9.56 4.59
N THR A 204 -5.33 10.24 3.72
CA THR A 204 -5.12 11.70 3.85
C THR A 204 -6.22 12.54 3.21
N GLN A 205 -7.07 11.94 2.37
CA GLN A 205 -8.01 12.64 1.48
C GLN A 205 -7.35 13.84 0.76
N SER A 206 -6.10 13.65 0.36
CA SER A 206 -5.31 14.57 -0.44
C SER A 206 -5.10 13.97 -1.83
N LEU A 207 -4.89 14.85 -2.82
CA LEU A 207 -4.39 14.46 -4.12
C LEU A 207 -3.02 15.10 -4.35
N THR A 208 -2.22 14.51 -5.23
CA THR A 208 -0.98 15.17 -5.63
C THR A 208 -1.19 15.95 -6.92
N LEU A 209 -0.51 17.07 -7.06
CA LEU A 209 -0.48 17.87 -8.27
C LEU A 209 0.95 17.88 -8.83
N GLU A 210 1.05 17.83 -10.14
CA GLU A 210 2.31 18.06 -10.85
C GLU A 210 2.22 19.45 -11.49
N TRP A 211 2.97 20.45 -11.00
CA TRP A 211 2.99 21.78 -11.61
C TRP A 211 4.04 21.87 -12.73
N SER A 212 5.03 20.98 -12.68
CA SER A 212 6.16 20.93 -13.58
C SER A 212 6.78 19.54 -13.64
N ARG A 213 7.42 19.24 -14.77
CA ARG A 213 8.27 18.06 -14.98
C ARG A 213 9.73 18.51 -15.05
N GLY A 214 10.61 17.84 -14.31
CA GLY A 214 12.03 18.17 -14.22
C GLY A 214 12.39 19.08 -13.04
N CYS A 215 13.59 19.67 -13.08
CA CYS A 215 14.09 20.58 -12.04
C CYS A 215 15.07 21.58 -12.63
N THR A 216 15.10 22.81 -12.09
CA THR A 216 16.04 23.86 -12.51
C THR A 216 17.45 23.68 -11.94
N ALA A 217 17.66 22.75 -11.01
CA ALA A 217 18.95 22.45 -10.40
C ALA A 217 19.63 21.23 -11.05
N ASN A 218 20.96 21.15 -10.91
CA ASN A 218 21.80 20.09 -11.48
C ASN A 218 22.61 19.37 -10.38
N CYS A 219 21.92 18.98 -9.29
CA CYS A 219 22.55 18.38 -8.12
C CYS A 219 23.18 17.03 -8.50
N ALA A 220 24.44 16.80 -8.12
CA ALA A 220 25.20 15.63 -8.59
C ALA A 220 24.67 14.28 -8.08
N PHE A 221 23.92 14.27 -6.98
CA PHE A 221 23.28 13.08 -6.42
C PHE A 221 21.86 12.80 -6.94
N CYS A 222 21.31 13.68 -7.77
CA CYS A 222 19.89 13.65 -8.10
C CYS A 222 19.63 13.00 -9.47
N LYS A 223 18.74 12.00 -9.50
CA LYS A 223 18.36 11.28 -10.72
C LYS A 223 17.41 12.06 -11.64
N ILE A 224 16.76 13.12 -11.13
CA ILE A 224 15.77 13.92 -11.88
C ILE A 224 16.33 14.44 -13.21
N LYS A 225 17.61 14.82 -13.27
CA LYS A 225 18.30 15.26 -14.49
C LYS A 225 18.35 14.18 -15.58
N GLY A 226 18.54 12.91 -15.20
CA GLY A 226 18.56 11.80 -16.15
C GLY A 226 17.17 11.35 -16.59
N LEU A 227 16.13 11.71 -15.83
CA LEU A 227 14.73 11.34 -16.13
C LEU A 227 14.01 12.36 -17.00
N TRP A 228 14.42 13.62 -16.96
CA TRP A 228 13.74 14.72 -17.63
C TRP A 228 14.70 15.57 -18.45
N GLU A 229 14.32 15.86 -19.68
CA GLU A 229 14.98 16.89 -20.48
C GLU A 229 14.47 18.28 -20.05
N GLY A 230 15.30 18.98 -19.28
CA GLY A 230 15.03 20.35 -18.85
C GLY A 230 13.96 20.48 -17.76
N TYR A 231 13.37 21.66 -17.68
CA TYR A 231 12.32 22.02 -16.72
C TYR A 231 11.12 22.60 -17.48
N ARG A 232 9.99 21.90 -17.42
CA ARG A 232 8.76 22.27 -18.14
C ARG A 232 7.65 22.52 -17.12
N TYR A 233 7.11 23.74 -17.10
CA TYR A 233 6.13 24.19 -16.11
C TYR A 233 4.77 24.43 -16.79
N ARG A 234 3.71 23.81 -16.28
CA ARG A 234 2.33 23.92 -16.80
C ARG A 234 1.78 25.35 -16.72
N GLU A 235 0.86 25.75 -17.57
CA GLU A 235 0.29 27.09 -17.42
C GLU A 235 -0.48 27.21 -16.10
N PRO A 236 -0.36 28.35 -15.38
CA PRO A 236 -1.07 28.57 -14.12
C PRO A 236 -2.58 28.35 -14.20
N GLU A 237 -3.18 28.69 -15.34
CA GLU A 237 -4.59 28.42 -15.64
C GLU A 237 -4.92 26.94 -15.65
N ASN A 238 -4.05 26.09 -16.19
CA ASN A 238 -4.23 24.65 -16.26
C ASN A 238 -4.13 24.02 -14.86
N ILE A 239 -3.11 24.42 -14.08
CA ILE A 239 -2.92 24.00 -12.68
C ILE A 239 -4.15 24.36 -11.82
N VAL A 240 -4.60 25.62 -11.90
CA VAL A 240 -5.75 26.07 -11.08
C VAL A 240 -7.06 25.48 -11.59
N GLY A 241 -7.17 25.19 -12.89
CA GLY A 241 -8.28 24.44 -13.46
C GLY A 241 -8.40 23.02 -12.89
N GLU A 242 -7.28 22.30 -12.74
CA GLU A 242 -7.23 20.98 -12.08
C GLU A 242 -7.64 21.07 -10.60
N ILE A 243 -7.11 22.05 -9.86
CA ILE A 243 -7.49 22.30 -8.46
C ILE A 243 -9.01 22.53 -8.36
N GLU A 244 -9.55 23.43 -9.19
CA GLU A 244 -10.97 23.77 -9.22
C GLU A 244 -11.83 22.54 -9.57
N TYR A 245 -11.39 21.70 -10.51
CA TYR A 245 -12.03 20.43 -10.83
C TYR A 245 -12.08 19.51 -9.60
N HIS A 246 -10.96 19.29 -8.91
CA HIS A 246 -10.94 18.39 -7.76
C HIS A 246 -11.75 18.89 -6.57
N VAL A 247 -11.78 20.20 -6.33
CA VAL A 247 -12.66 20.80 -5.31
C VAL A 247 -14.12 20.54 -5.63
N ARG A 248 -14.54 20.69 -6.89
CA ARG A 248 -15.96 20.58 -7.30
C ARG A 248 -16.42 19.14 -7.50
N ASN A 249 -15.61 18.32 -8.13
CA ASN A 249 -15.99 17.00 -8.63
C ASN A 249 -15.58 15.88 -7.66
N ASN A 250 -14.46 16.04 -6.97
CA ASN A 250 -13.92 15.02 -6.07
C ASN A 250 -14.04 15.40 -4.58
N GLY A 251 -14.45 16.64 -4.27
CA GLY A 251 -14.54 17.14 -2.90
C GLY A 251 -13.18 17.32 -2.20
N ILE A 252 -12.08 17.31 -2.95
CA ILE A 252 -10.73 17.37 -2.40
C ILE A 252 -10.29 18.82 -2.24
N THR A 253 -9.79 19.15 -1.05
CA THR A 253 -9.29 20.49 -0.71
C THR A 253 -7.85 20.50 -0.21
N LYS A 254 -7.20 19.33 -0.13
CA LYS A 254 -5.80 19.17 0.25
C LYS A 254 -4.99 18.68 -0.94
N PHE A 255 -3.85 19.32 -1.20
CA PHE A 255 -2.99 19.02 -2.33
C PHE A 255 -1.51 18.95 -1.94
N THR A 256 -0.81 17.98 -2.51
CA THR A 256 0.66 17.85 -2.42
C THR A 256 1.26 18.11 -3.79
N VAL A 257 2.04 19.18 -3.95
CA VAL A 257 2.79 19.43 -5.18
C VAL A 257 4.00 18.50 -5.17
N THR A 258 4.02 17.52 -6.08
CA THR A 258 5.05 16.45 -6.12
C THR A 258 6.34 16.84 -6.81
N ASP A 259 6.35 18.03 -7.40
CA ASP A 259 7.49 18.61 -8.10
C ASP A 259 8.73 18.67 -7.20
N PRO A 260 9.93 18.33 -7.72
CA PRO A 260 11.18 18.55 -7.00
C PRO A 260 11.45 20.03 -6.68
N THR A 261 10.82 20.94 -7.42
CA THR A 261 10.94 22.40 -7.22
C THR A 261 9.73 23.14 -7.77
N PHE A 262 8.68 23.32 -6.95
CA PHE A 262 7.52 24.12 -7.40
C PHE A 262 7.88 25.59 -7.65
N ASN A 263 8.98 26.09 -7.09
CA ASN A 263 9.43 27.48 -7.24
C ASN A 263 10.49 27.67 -8.34
N GLY A 264 10.59 26.74 -9.30
CA GLY A 264 11.50 26.87 -10.43
C GLY A 264 11.14 28.04 -11.37
N ASP A 265 9.84 28.34 -11.51
CA ASP A 265 9.35 29.57 -12.14
C ASP A 265 8.53 30.41 -11.15
N ILE A 266 9.17 31.44 -10.58
CA ILE A 266 8.55 32.35 -9.61
C ILE A 266 7.38 33.14 -10.20
N LYS A 267 7.42 33.51 -11.49
CA LYS A 267 6.34 34.29 -12.10
C LYS A 267 5.10 33.43 -12.26
N LYS A 268 5.27 32.18 -12.70
CA LYS A 268 4.16 31.22 -12.80
C LYS A 268 3.63 30.82 -11.42
N LEU A 269 4.50 30.58 -10.43
CA LEU A 269 4.11 30.33 -9.03
C LEU A 269 3.25 31.48 -8.47
N GLU A 270 3.69 32.71 -8.67
CA GLU A 270 2.96 33.90 -8.22
C GLU A 270 1.56 33.97 -8.86
N LYS A 271 1.49 33.73 -10.17
CA LYS A 271 0.24 33.71 -10.94
C LYS A 271 -0.69 32.58 -10.50
N VAL A 272 -0.18 31.39 -10.15
CA VAL A 272 -0.98 30.30 -9.54
C VAL A 272 -1.61 30.79 -8.23
N CYS A 273 -0.84 31.45 -7.37
CA CYS A 273 -1.37 31.98 -6.12
C CYS A 273 -2.44 33.06 -6.36
N ASP A 274 -2.23 33.96 -7.32
CA ASP A 274 -3.21 34.99 -7.69
C ASP A 274 -4.52 34.38 -8.19
N LEU A 275 -4.44 33.37 -9.06
CA LEU A 275 -5.62 32.69 -9.61
C LEU A 275 -6.41 31.92 -8.53
N ILE A 276 -5.72 31.26 -7.59
CA ILE A 276 -6.36 30.60 -6.43
C ILE A 276 -7.14 31.64 -5.59
N LEU A 277 -6.53 32.79 -5.32
CA LEU A 277 -7.14 33.87 -4.55
C LEU A 277 -8.30 34.52 -5.30
N GLN A 278 -8.14 34.81 -6.59
CA GLN A 278 -9.17 35.39 -7.45
C GLN A 278 -10.41 34.50 -7.54
N LYS A 279 -10.21 33.18 -7.66
CA LYS A 279 -11.30 32.19 -7.67
C LYS A 279 -11.83 31.86 -6.26
N ASN A 280 -11.24 32.43 -5.22
CA ASN A 280 -11.60 32.21 -3.81
C ASN A 280 -11.60 30.72 -3.42
N LEU A 281 -10.67 29.93 -3.97
CA LEU A 281 -10.59 28.50 -3.69
C LEU A 281 -10.07 28.27 -2.26
N LYS A 282 -10.87 27.58 -1.44
CA LYS A 282 -10.53 27.26 -0.05
C LYS A 282 -9.79 25.93 0.02
N ILE A 283 -8.49 25.98 -0.24
CA ILE A 283 -7.63 24.80 -0.32
C ILE A 283 -6.44 24.89 0.64
N LYS A 284 -5.77 23.76 0.84
CA LYS A 284 -4.47 23.63 1.47
C LYS A 284 -3.51 22.97 0.50
N TRP A 285 -2.32 23.53 0.36
CA TRP A 285 -1.27 22.91 -0.44
C TRP A 285 0.12 23.04 0.18
N PHE A 286 1.02 22.14 -0.17
CA PHE A 286 2.45 22.24 0.14
C PHE A 286 3.27 21.57 -0.96
N GLY A 287 4.58 21.78 -0.96
CA GLY A 287 5.49 21.11 -1.88
C GLY A 287 6.95 21.35 -1.53
N GLN A 288 7.83 20.87 -2.40
CA GLN A 288 9.27 21.03 -2.28
C GLN A 288 9.76 22.28 -3.03
N ALA A 289 10.67 23.01 -2.40
CA ALA A 289 11.25 24.22 -2.97
C ALA A 289 12.76 24.28 -2.80
N ILE A 290 13.40 24.97 -3.74
CA ILE A 290 14.81 25.36 -3.65
C ILE A 290 14.91 26.67 -2.83
N PRO A 291 15.78 26.74 -1.81
CA PRO A 291 16.10 28.00 -1.14
C PRO A 291 16.49 29.10 -2.14
N SER A 292 15.91 30.29 -2.02
CA SER A 292 16.09 31.35 -3.01
C SER A 292 15.78 32.74 -2.46
N ASN A 293 16.60 33.73 -2.85
CA ASN A 293 16.33 35.14 -2.58
C ASN A 293 15.07 35.67 -3.30
N ARG A 294 14.59 34.95 -4.32
CA ARG A 294 13.34 35.29 -5.03
C ARG A 294 12.09 34.90 -4.25
N MET A 295 12.22 34.09 -3.19
CA MET A 295 11.15 33.83 -2.22
C MET A 295 11.04 35.01 -1.26
N THR A 296 10.52 36.14 -1.76
CA THR A 296 10.35 37.38 -0.99
C THR A 296 9.24 37.23 0.04
N THR A 297 9.23 38.09 1.06
CA THR A 297 8.16 38.13 2.07
C THR A 297 6.79 38.37 1.43
N GLU A 298 6.70 39.17 0.36
CA GLU A 298 5.48 39.40 -0.40
C GLU A 298 4.96 38.13 -1.07
N LEU A 299 5.82 37.41 -1.81
CA LEU A 299 5.45 36.17 -2.46
C LEU A 299 5.04 35.11 -1.43
N LEU A 300 5.82 34.94 -0.37
CA LEU A 300 5.50 34.00 0.72
C LEU A 300 4.16 34.35 1.39
N THR A 301 3.88 35.64 1.61
CA THR A 301 2.58 36.09 2.14
C THR A 301 1.44 35.73 1.20
N LYS A 302 1.64 35.90 -0.11
CA LYS A 302 0.68 35.50 -1.15
C LYS A 302 0.47 33.99 -1.15
N MET A 303 1.54 33.20 -1.10
CA MET A 303 1.49 31.74 -1.00
C MET A 303 0.67 31.30 0.23
N LYS A 304 0.94 31.87 1.42
CA LYS A 304 0.18 31.58 2.64
C LYS A 304 -1.31 31.87 2.46
N LYS A 305 -1.66 33.03 1.89
CA LYS A 305 -3.07 33.39 1.62
C LYS A 305 -3.74 32.43 0.63
N SER A 306 -3.00 31.91 -0.34
CA SER A 306 -3.49 30.92 -1.33
C SER A 306 -3.64 29.51 -0.75
N GLY A 307 -3.33 29.28 0.52
CA GLY A 307 -3.45 27.98 1.17
C GLY A 307 -2.14 27.20 1.34
N CYS A 308 -0.99 27.80 1.03
CA CYS A 308 0.31 27.18 1.32
C CYS A 308 0.49 27.05 2.84
N TYR A 309 0.46 25.83 3.36
CA TYR A 309 0.48 25.59 4.80
C TYR A 309 1.81 25.01 5.31
N LYS A 310 2.74 24.68 4.42
CA LYS A 310 4.08 24.16 4.72
C LYS A 310 4.98 24.29 3.49
N ILE A 311 6.27 24.45 3.68
CA ILE A 311 7.27 24.31 2.61
C ILE A 311 8.37 23.34 3.06
N GLU A 312 8.77 22.46 2.15
CA GLU A 312 9.90 21.55 2.35
C GLU A 312 11.11 22.05 1.55
N TYR A 313 12.19 22.43 2.23
CA TYR A 313 13.41 22.95 1.60
C TYR A 313 14.53 21.90 1.60
N GLY A 314 15.13 21.66 0.44
CA GLY A 314 16.32 20.81 0.32
C GLY A 314 17.57 21.51 0.86
N VAL A 315 17.75 21.63 2.17
CA VAL A 315 18.93 22.29 2.76
C VAL A 315 20.20 21.47 2.56
N GLU A 316 20.11 20.17 2.79
CA GLU A 316 21.17 19.14 2.76
C GLU A 316 22.33 19.34 3.75
N SER A 317 23.01 20.50 3.72
CA SER A 317 24.21 20.76 4.52
C SER A 317 24.30 22.23 4.95
N GLY A 318 24.95 22.46 6.09
CA GLY A 318 25.31 23.80 6.58
C GLY A 318 26.69 24.29 6.10
N SER A 319 27.41 23.50 5.30
CA SER A 319 28.73 23.84 4.76
C SER A 319 28.66 24.24 3.28
N ASP A 320 29.08 25.47 2.95
CA ASP A 320 29.14 25.93 1.56
C ASP A 320 30.09 25.10 0.70
N LYS A 321 31.13 24.49 1.28
CA LYS A 321 32.02 23.55 0.58
C LYS A 321 31.24 22.31 0.13
N VAL A 322 30.50 21.70 1.04
CA VAL A 322 29.70 20.50 0.75
C VAL A 322 28.57 20.82 -0.23
N LEU A 323 27.87 21.94 -0.06
CA LEU A 323 26.84 22.40 -0.98
C LEU A 323 27.37 22.59 -2.41
N ARG A 324 28.58 23.14 -2.58
CA ARG A 324 29.25 23.25 -3.88
C ARG A 324 29.61 21.88 -4.47
N ASN A 325 30.12 20.95 -3.67
CA ASN A 325 30.41 19.58 -4.12
C ASN A 325 29.13 18.85 -4.59
N MET A 326 28.00 19.10 -3.91
CA MET A 326 26.68 18.63 -4.33
C MET A 326 26.14 19.35 -5.58
N ARG A 327 26.74 20.47 -5.98
CA ARG A 327 26.28 21.41 -7.02
C ARG A 327 24.92 22.04 -6.70
N LYS A 328 24.69 22.38 -5.43
CA LYS A 328 23.51 23.16 -5.03
C LYS A 328 23.60 24.59 -5.58
N PRO A 329 22.50 25.17 -6.10
CA PRO A 329 22.52 26.49 -6.72
C PRO A 329 22.43 27.66 -5.71
N TYR A 330 22.78 27.44 -4.45
CA TYR A 330 22.68 28.42 -3.37
C TYR A 330 23.76 28.20 -2.31
N THR A 331 23.99 29.25 -1.51
CA THR A 331 24.87 29.23 -0.34
C THR A 331 24.05 29.11 0.94
N ARG A 332 24.73 28.78 2.05
CA ARG A 332 24.19 28.80 3.41
C ARG A 332 23.46 30.09 3.73
N GLU A 333 24.00 31.24 3.34
CA GLU A 333 23.39 32.56 3.59
C GLU A 333 21.99 32.69 2.93
N ILE A 334 21.85 32.21 1.69
CA ILE A 334 20.56 32.19 0.97
C ILE A 334 19.57 31.29 1.70
N ILE A 335 20.04 30.16 2.23
CA ILE A 335 19.21 29.26 3.04
C ILE A 335 18.71 29.99 4.28
N GLU A 336 19.60 30.55 5.10
CA GLU A 336 19.24 31.27 6.34
C GLU A 336 18.25 32.42 6.06
N GLY A 337 18.49 33.20 5.02
CA GLY A 337 17.59 34.28 4.61
C GLY A 337 16.21 33.78 4.17
N THR A 338 16.15 32.66 3.42
CA THR A 338 14.89 32.05 2.99
C THR A 338 14.11 31.51 4.18
N LEU A 339 14.77 30.75 5.08
CA LEU A 339 14.15 30.20 6.28
C LEU A 339 13.56 31.30 7.16
N LYS A 340 14.32 32.38 7.38
CA LYS A 340 13.87 33.53 8.16
C LYS A 340 12.60 34.15 7.58
N ARG A 341 12.58 34.49 6.27
CA ARG A 341 11.41 35.10 5.62
C ARG A 341 10.18 34.19 5.67
N THR A 342 10.36 32.89 5.43
CA THR A 342 9.27 31.91 5.48
C THR A 342 8.68 31.79 6.88
N HIS A 343 9.54 31.79 7.91
CA HIS A 343 9.14 31.76 9.30
C HIS A 343 8.41 33.06 9.71
N GLU A 344 8.90 34.23 9.30
CA GLU A 344 8.28 35.54 9.62
C GLU A 344 6.86 35.68 9.06
N VAL A 345 6.59 35.09 7.88
CA VAL A 345 5.23 34.99 7.32
C VAL A 345 4.38 33.96 8.07
N GLY A 346 5.00 33.07 8.84
CA GLY A 346 4.37 32.01 9.61
C GLY A 346 3.93 30.83 8.76
N ILE A 347 4.76 30.43 7.79
CA ILE A 347 4.62 29.14 7.08
C ILE A 347 5.56 28.13 7.76
N PRO A 348 5.04 26.98 8.23
CA PRO A 348 5.85 25.87 8.73
C PRO A 348 6.96 25.42 7.76
N ILE A 349 8.15 25.16 8.32
CA ILE A 349 9.34 24.83 7.53
C ILE A 349 9.84 23.44 7.87
N PHE A 350 9.94 22.61 6.84
CA PHE A 350 10.52 21.29 6.89
C PHE A 350 11.79 21.29 6.06
N ILE A 351 12.85 20.64 6.53
CA ILE A 351 14.12 20.58 5.79
C ILE A 351 14.58 19.16 5.54
N PHE A 352 15.29 18.96 4.44
CA PHE A 352 16.06 17.74 4.18
C PHE A 352 17.52 17.97 4.57
N THR A 353 18.14 16.94 5.17
CA THR A 353 19.58 16.92 5.48
C THR A 353 20.21 15.64 4.94
N MET A 354 21.45 15.77 4.45
CA MET A 354 22.24 14.66 3.92
C MET A 354 23.56 14.58 4.66
N ILE A 355 23.88 13.40 5.19
CA ILE A 355 25.07 13.14 5.99
C ILE A 355 26.08 12.34 5.17
N GLY A 356 27.34 12.78 5.22
CA GLY A 356 28.47 12.07 4.64
C GLY A 356 28.55 12.18 3.13
N TYR A 357 28.31 13.37 2.58
CA TYR A 357 28.56 13.62 1.17
C TYR A 357 30.07 13.72 0.88
N PRO A 358 30.57 13.32 -0.30
CA PRO A 358 31.97 13.46 -0.67
C PRO A 358 32.54 14.86 -0.40
N GLY A 359 33.63 14.90 0.37
CA GLY A 359 34.28 16.13 0.84
C GLY A 359 33.73 16.72 2.14
N GLU A 360 32.77 16.06 2.80
CA GLU A 360 32.33 16.39 4.16
C GLU A 360 33.22 15.72 5.21
N GLY A 361 34.11 16.49 5.83
CA GLY A 361 34.88 16.07 6.99
C GLY A 361 34.12 16.37 8.30
N GLU A 362 34.80 16.19 9.42
CA GLU A 362 34.21 16.45 10.74
C GLU A 362 33.89 17.94 10.95
N GLU A 363 34.74 18.82 10.41
CA GLU A 363 34.53 20.27 10.47
C GLU A 363 33.25 20.67 9.71
N GLU A 364 33.05 20.20 8.48
CA GLU A 364 31.85 20.51 7.70
C GLU A 364 30.58 19.90 8.30
N PHE A 365 30.68 18.70 8.87
CA PHE A 365 29.59 18.11 9.61
C PHE A 365 29.22 18.96 10.84
N GLN A 366 30.20 19.44 11.60
CA GLN A 366 29.97 20.34 12.73
C GLN A 366 29.32 21.66 12.27
N MET A 367 29.72 22.23 11.13
CA MET A 367 29.04 23.41 10.55
C MET A 367 27.55 23.15 10.29
N THR A 368 27.19 21.92 9.90
CA THR A 368 25.80 21.52 9.69
C THR A 368 25.03 21.43 11.02
N LEU A 369 25.62 20.85 12.07
CA LEU A 369 25.03 20.85 13.41
C LEU A 369 24.81 22.28 13.94
N ASP A 370 25.81 23.15 13.79
CA ASP A 370 25.74 24.54 14.24
C ASP A 370 24.74 25.36 13.42
N PHE A 371 24.58 25.06 12.13
CA PHE A 371 23.52 25.62 11.30
C PHE A 371 22.13 25.25 11.86
N ILE A 372 21.90 23.99 12.22
CA ILE A 372 20.63 23.54 12.80
C ILE A 372 20.37 24.25 14.14
N ARG A 373 21.36 24.32 15.04
CA ARG A 373 21.25 25.05 16.32
C ARG A 373 20.89 26.52 16.10
N LYS A 374 21.64 27.21 15.24
CA LYS A 374 21.43 28.64 14.95
C LYS A 374 20.04 28.93 14.39
N ASN A 375 19.52 28.04 13.54
CA ASN A 375 18.25 28.23 12.85
C ASN A 375 17.07 27.53 13.53
N ARG A 376 17.26 26.92 14.71
CA ARG A 376 16.24 26.15 15.44
C ARG A 376 14.87 26.84 15.51
N LYS A 377 14.85 28.14 15.80
CA LYS A 377 13.61 28.91 15.94
C LYS A 377 12.77 28.98 14.65
N TYR A 378 13.39 28.79 13.49
CA TYR A 378 12.71 28.81 12.19
C TYR A 378 12.16 27.43 11.79
N LEU A 379 12.77 26.36 12.28
CA LEU A 379 12.49 24.99 11.85
C LEU A 379 11.27 24.42 12.58
N THR A 380 10.30 23.94 11.82
CA THR A 380 9.17 23.17 12.36
C THR A 380 9.53 21.70 12.51
N ALA A 381 10.19 21.12 11.51
CA ALA A 381 10.64 19.73 11.54
C ALA A 381 11.83 19.50 10.58
N VAL A 382 12.52 18.38 10.77
CA VAL A 382 13.42 17.81 9.75
C VAL A 382 12.67 16.69 9.05
N LYS A 383 12.40 16.87 7.75
CA LYS A 383 11.71 15.86 6.94
C LYS A 383 12.55 14.59 6.83
N SER A 384 13.86 14.73 6.60
CA SER A 384 14.75 13.56 6.64
C SER A 384 16.18 13.87 7.06
N VAL A 385 16.77 12.91 7.78
CA VAL A 385 18.23 12.83 8.02
C VAL A 385 18.74 11.57 7.36
N ASN A 386 19.37 11.70 6.19
CA ASN A 386 19.78 10.54 5.40
C ASN A 386 21.29 10.52 5.16
N MET A 387 21.93 9.37 5.31
CA MET A 387 23.25 9.14 4.75
C MET A 387 23.18 9.17 3.22
N LEU A 388 24.23 9.63 2.54
CA LEU A 388 24.29 9.52 1.08
C LEU A 388 24.23 8.05 0.66
N HIS A 389 23.16 7.70 -0.07
CA HIS A 389 23.13 6.51 -0.90
C HIS A 389 23.66 6.83 -2.28
N LEU A 390 24.59 6.02 -2.81
CA LEU A 390 24.93 6.08 -4.22
C LEU A 390 23.79 5.47 -5.02
N ILE A 391 23.27 6.25 -5.95
CA ILE A 391 22.16 5.86 -6.82
C ILE A 391 22.71 5.79 -8.24
N ASP A 392 22.49 4.65 -8.90
CA ASP A 392 22.87 4.43 -10.28
C ASP A 392 22.26 5.52 -11.20
N ASP A 393 22.98 5.89 -12.27
CA ASP A 393 22.62 6.96 -13.21
C ASP A 393 22.67 8.39 -12.64
N THR A 394 23.39 8.60 -11.52
CA THR A 394 23.66 9.94 -10.98
C THR A 394 25.13 10.31 -11.16
N ASP A 395 25.44 11.60 -11.31
CA ASP A 395 26.83 12.04 -11.52
C ASP A 395 27.75 11.59 -10.37
N VAL A 396 27.28 11.58 -9.12
CA VAL A 396 28.07 11.12 -7.95
C VAL A 396 28.42 9.64 -8.00
N TYR A 397 27.60 8.81 -8.66
CA TYR A 397 27.85 7.38 -8.83
C TYR A 397 28.64 7.10 -10.11
N GLU A 398 28.20 7.62 -11.25
CA GLU A 398 28.84 7.37 -12.56
C GLU A 398 30.27 7.93 -12.60
N LYS A 399 30.48 9.07 -11.93
CA LYS A 399 31.79 9.74 -11.85
C LYS A 399 32.39 9.64 -10.45
N ARG A 400 32.05 8.59 -9.69
CA ARG A 400 32.46 8.37 -8.29
C ARG A 400 33.95 8.58 -8.03
N GLU A 401 34.82 8.24 -8.99
CA GLU A 401 36.27 8.48 -8.89
C GLU A 401 36.60 9.99 -8.85
N GLU A 402 35.90 10.83 -9.62
CA GLU A 402 36.05 12.31 -9.56
C GLU A 402 35.59 12.88 -8.22
N PHE A 403 34.66 12.20 -7.53
CA PHE A 403 34.22 12.54 -6.18
C PHE A 403 35.10 11.90 -5.09
N GLY A 404 36.14 11.15 -5.47
CA GLY A 404 37.03 10.45 -4.56
C GLY A 404 36.33 9.36 -3.76
N ILE A 405 35.47 8.57 -4.39
CA ILE A 405 34.70 7.49 -3.76
C ILE A 405 35.23 6.13 -4.25
N LYS A 406 35.50 5.23 -3.29
CA LYS A 406 35.83 3.83 -3.53
C LYS A 406 34.73 2.93 -2.97
N ILE A 407 34.16 2.08 -3.83
CA ILE A 407 33.20 1.04 -3.42
C ILE A 407 33.98 -0.12 -2.79
N LEU A 408 33.56 -0.55 -1.60
CA LEU A 408 34.19 -1.66 -0.88
C LEU A 408 33.49 -2.99 -1.14
N ASP A 409 32.18 -2.94 -1.37
CA ASP A 409 31.35 -4.11 -1.63
C ASP A 409 30.32 -3.77 -2.71
N GLU A 410 30.38 -4.48 -3.83
CA GLU A 410 29.51 -4.24 -4.98
C GLU A 410 28.04 -4.60 -4.69
N ALA A 411 27.78 -5.59 -3.83
CA ALA A 411 26.43 -5.96 -3.41
C ALA A 411 25.78 -4.85 -2.57
N PHE A 412 26.60 -4.09 -1.84
CA PHE A 412 26.17 -3.00 -0.97
C PHE A 412 26.69 -1.64 -1.43
N ARG A 413 27.03 -1.48 -2.72
CA ARG A 413 27.69 -0.29 -3.28
C ARG A 413 27.04 1.04 -2.93
N HIS A 414 25.72 1.02 -2.77
CA HIS A 414 24.92 2.17 -2.42
C HIS A 414 25.26 2.73 -1.02
N ILE A 415 25.78 1.93 -0.09
CA ILE A 415 26.18 2.35 1.26
C ILE A 415 27.63 1.99 1.62
N HIS A 416 28.19 0.89 1.12
CA HIS A 416 29.53 0.40 1.46
C HIS A 416 30.57 1.01 0.52
N TRP A 417 30.81 2.29 0.74
CA TRP A 417 31.85 3.05 0.07
C TRP A 417 32.61 3.91 1.09
N VAL A 418 33.84 4.26 0.71
CA VAL A 418 34.74 5.10 1.49
C VAL A 418 35.25 6.25 0.63
N SER A 419 35.44 7.43 1.23
CA SER A 419 36.15 8.51 0.55
C SER A 419 37.66 8.25 0.48
N ASP A 420 38.34 8.80 -0.52
CA ASP A 420 39.78 8.60 -0.74
C ASP A 420 40.65 8.99 0.46
N ASN A 421 40.22 10.00 1.21
CA ASN A 421 40.89 10.47 2.42
C ASN A 421 40.52 9.66 3.68
N GLY A 422 39.64 8.66 3.57
CA GLY A 422 39.20 7.82 4.69
C GLY A 422 38.21 8.49 5.66
N GLU A 423 37.85 9.75 5.45
CA GLU A 423 37.01 10.52 6.39
C GLU A 423 35.52 10.20 6.31
N ASN A 424 35.05 9.54 5.24
CA ASN A 424 33.67 9.13 5.06
C ASN A 424 33.56 7.61 4.85
N THR A 425 33.78 6.84 5.91
CA THR A 425 33.40 5.41 5.94
C THR A 425 31.91 5.24 6.25
N TYR A 426 31.36 4.04 6.08
CA TYR A 426 29.99 3.72 6.55
C TYR A 426 29.82 4.02 8.04
N GLU A 427 30.75 3.56 8.89
CA GLU A 427 30.69 3.75 10.34
C GLU A 427 30.75 5.23 10.76
N VAL A 428 31.59 6.03 10.10
CA VAL A 428 31.66 7.47 10.38
C VAL A 428 30.35 8.16 9.99
N ARG A 429 29.76 7.82 8.83
CA ARG A 429 28.47 8.39 8.40
C ARG A 429 27.33 7.95 9.32
N LYS A 430 27.38 6.72 9.82
CA LYS A 430 26.44 6.18 10.82
C LYS A 430 26.53 6.95 12.14
N ASP A 431 27.74 7.16 12.66
CA ASP A 431 27.98 7.94 13.87
C ASP A 431 27.49 9.39 13.74
N ARG A 432 27.87 10.08 12.65
CA ARG A 432 27.42 11.44 12.36
C ARG A 432 25.89 11.53 12.28
N THR A 433 25.25 10.56 11.63
CA THR A 433 23.79 10.49 11.58
C THR A 433 23.20 10.39 13.00
N LYS A 434 23.71 9.48 13.85
CA LYS A 434 23.27 9.36 15.25
C LYS A 434 23.45 10.66 16.04
N ARG A 435 24.57 11.38 15.85
CA ARG A 435 24.82 12.67 16.49
C ARG A 435 23.85 13.77 16.02
N MET A 436 23.51 13.80 14.73
CA MET A 436 22.47 14.68 14.21
C MET A 436 21.12 14.37 14.88
N LEU A 437 20.74 13.09 14.96
CA LEU A 437 19.49 12.67 15.61
C LEU A 437 19.45 13.06 17.09
N ALA A 438 20.56 12.88 17.82
CA ALA A 438 20.69 13.30 19.21
C ALA A 438 20.52 14.83 19.36
N LEU A 439 21.07 15.63 18.44
CA LEU A 439 20.88 17.07 18.41
C LEU A 439 19.41 17.44 18.14
N LEU A 440 18.74 16.81 17.18
CA LEU A 440 17.33 17.10 16.89
C LEU A 440 16.45 16.82 18.13
N LYS A 441 16.75 15.72 18.85
CA LYS A 441 16.09 15.40 20.12
C LYS A 441 16.40 16.44 21.21
N GLU A 442 17.66 16.83 21.38
CA GLU A 442 18.09 17.88 22.33
C GLU A 442 17.34 19.19 22.10
N LEU A 443 17.18 19.56 20.83
CA LEU A 443 16.50 20.79 20.42
C LEU A 443 14.97 20.66 20.36
N ASP A 444 14.39 19.48 20.61
CA ASP A 444 12.95 19.23 20.41
C ASP A 444 12.49 19.59 18.99
N ILE A 445 13.27 19.21 17.97
CA ILE A 445 12.87 19.28 16.56
C ILE A 445 12.36 17.91 16.14
N PRO A 446 11.07 17.77 15.75
CA PRO A 446 10.57 16.53 15.19
C PRO A 446 11.34 16.11 13.93
N MET A 447 11.62 14.82 13.82
CA MET A 447 12.17 14.21 12.61
C MET A 447 11.17 13.20 12.05
N LEU A 448 10.95 13.22 10.74
CA LEU A 448 9.99 12.32 10.10
C LEU A 448 10.64 11.02 9.63
N GLU A 449 11.82 11.05 8.99
CA GLU A 449 12.38 9.87 8.34
C GLU A 449 13.92 9.85 8.40
N THR A 450 14.50 8.64 8.42
CA THR A 450 15.93 8.42 8.23
C THR A 450 16.22 7.07 7.57
N ASN A 451 17.18 7.03 6.65
CA ASN A 451 17.68 5.79 6.08
C ASN A 451 18.63 5.00 7.00
N LEU A 452 18.92 5.51 8.21
CA LEU A 452 19.69 4.78 9.22
C LEU A 452 19.01 3.47 9.63
N LYS A 453 17.68 3.44 9.58
CA LYS A 453 16.83 2.31 9.98
C LYS A 453 16.49 1.36 8.84
N GLU A 454 17.03 1.59 7.64
CA GLU A 454 16.82 0.67 6.53
C GLU A 454 17.33 -0.73 6.91
N ALA A 455 16.48 -1.75 6.81
CA ALA A 455 16.70 -3.12 7.29
C ALA A 455 17.81 -3.94 6.59
N LYS A 456 18.82 -3.25 6.07
CA LYS A 456 19.97 -3.81 5.37
C LYS A 456 20.87 -4.60 6.31
N GLU A 457 21.08 -4.15 7.54
CA GLU A 457 21.94 -4.84 8.52
C GLU A 457 21.41 -6.23 8.91
N ALA A 458 20.08 -6.38 9.04
CA ALA A 458 19.45 -7.68 9.25
C ALA A 458 19.60 -8.62 8.04
N THR A 459 19.61 -8.05 6.83
CA THR A 459 19.83 -8.79 5.58
C THR A 459 21.30 -9.24 5.46
N MET A 460 22.26 -8.41 5.89
CA MET A 460 23.69 -8.74 5.96
C MET A 460 23.95 -9.95 6.86
N LEU A 461 23.43 -9.91 8.09
CA LEU A 461 23.65 -10.97 9.09
C LEU A 461 23.05 -12.31 8.67
N ALA A 462 21.94 -12.29 7.92
CA ALA A 462 21.32 -13.50 7.38
C ALA A 462 22.16 -14.15 6.26
N LEU A 463 22.97 -13.36 5.54
CA LEU A 463 23.83 -13.84 4.45
C LEU A 463 25.22 -14.29 4.94
N GLU A 464 25.73 -13.71 6.04
CA GLU A 464 27.05 -14.00 6.60
C GLU A 464 27.11 -15.25 7.51
N GLY A 465 25.96 -15.76 7.96
CA GLY A 465 25.89 -16.66 9.11
C GLY A 465 26.40 -18.10 8.96
N GLY A 466 26.65 -18.63 7.75
CA GLY A 466 27.27 -19.94 7.53
C GLY A 466 26.68 -21.19 8.25
N GLY A 467 25.55 -21.03 8.96
CA GLY A 467 24.85 -22.06 9.72
C GLY A 467 23.60 -22.57 9.00
N SER A 468 22.87 -23.50 9.63
CA SER A 468 21.55 -23.94 9.13
C SER A 468 20.63 -22.74 8.95
N GLU A 469 19.94 -22.68 7.81
CA GLU A 469 19.02 -21.59 7.50
C GLU A 469 18.03 -21.38 8.66
N PRO A 470 17.94 -20.17 9.25
CA PRO A 470 17.02 -19.94 10.36
C PRO A 470 15.58 -20.23 9.92
N SER A 471 14.71 -20.63 10.85
CA SER A 471 13.29 -20.81 10.57
C SER A 471 12.61 -19.48 10.24
N PHE A 472 11.44 -19.56 9.60
CA PHE A 472 10.62 -18.39 9.29
C PHE A 472 10.34 -17.54 10.54
N GLU A 473 9.96 -18.19 11.64
CA GLU A 473 9.64 -17.55 12.91
C GLU A 473 10.86 -16.85 13.53
N GLU A 474 12.05 -17.45 13.44
CA GLU A 474 13.29 -16.84 13.93
C GLU A 474 13.68 -15.60 13.12
N LYS A 475 13.52 -15.65 11.79
CA LYS A 475 13.74 -14.49 10.91
C LYS A 475 12.76 -13.37 11.23
N PHE A 476 11.49 -13.71 11.44
CA PHE A 476 10.41 -12.74 11.71
C PHE A 476 10.50 -12.16 13.13
N ASP A 477 10.92 -12.92 14.13
CA ASP A 477 11.12 -12.43 15.49
C ASP A 477 12.40 -11.62 15.66
N PHE A 478 13.50 -12.01 14.99
CA PHE A 478 14.69 -11.18 14.88
C PHE A 478 14.35 -9.82 14.24
N PHE A 479 13.52 -9.85 13.20
CA PHE A 479 12.99 -8.67 12.52
C PHE A 479 12.16 -7.76 13.44
N LYS A 480 11.22 -8.32 14.23
CA LYS A 480 10.47 -7.54 15.22
C LYS A 480 11.38 -6.91 16.28
N LYS A 481 12.44 -7.62 16.69
CA LYS A 481 13.42 -7.12 17.66
C LYS A 481 14.27 -5.98 17.10
N GLN A 482 14.76 -6.05 15.87
CA GLN A 482 15.51 -4.95 15.24
C GLN A 482 14.67 -3.65 15.13
N ILE A 483 13.36 -3.77 14.96
CA ILE A 483 12.43 -2.63 14.96
C ILE A 483 12.21 -2.09 16.39
N ALA A 484 12.21 -2.96 17.40
CA ALA A 484 11.99 -2.61 18.80
C ALA A 484 13.25 -2.16 19.56
N ASP A 485 14.44 -2.64 19.17
CA ASP A 485 15.73 -2.46 19.88
C ASP A 485 16.40 -1.12 19.58
N ILE A 486 15.87 -0.32 18.65
CA ILE A 486 16.30 1.07 18.47
C ILE A 486 15.44 1.93 19.40
N ASP A 487 15.75 1.81 20.68
CA ASP A 487 15.55 2.72 21.81
C ASP A 487 14.50 3.81 21.54
N GLY A 488 13.39 3.85 22.29
CA GLY A 488 12.21 4.74 22.18
C GLY A 488 12.49 6.26 22.13
N THR A 489 13.33 6.67 21.20
CA THR A 489 14.03 7.94 21.06
C THR A 489 13.75 8.60 19.71
N LEU A 490 13.08 7.88 18.81
CA LEU A 490 12.64 8.38 17.51
C LEU A 490 11.14 8.12 17.37
N TYR A 491 10.39 9.02 17.99
CA TYR A 491 8.98 9.23 17.74
C TYR A 491 8.84 9.75 16.30
N HIS A 492 8.00 9.12 15.49
CA HIS A 492 7.63 9.58 14.15
C HIS A 492 6.24 10.23 14.25
N PRO A 493 6.14 11.51 14.62
CA PRO A 493 4.83 12.15 14.71
C PRO A 493 4.17 12.19 13.36
N ASN A 494 2.85 12.04 13.35
CA ASN A 494 2.06 12.36 12.17
C ASN A 494 2.36 13.81 11.73
N PRO A 495 2.71 14.08 10.46
CA PRO A 495 2.95 15.44 10.00
C PRO A 495 1.79 16.41 10.30
N GLU A 496 0.55 15.91 10.36
CA GLU A 496 -0.62 16.71 10.76
C GLU A 496 -0.61 17.06 12.26
N SER A 497 -0.13 16.17 13.14
CA SER A 497 -0.02 16.44 14.59
C SER A 497 1.07 17.47 14.91
N ILE A 498 2.19 17.43 14.16
CA ILE A 498 3.23 18.47 14.23
C ILE A 498 2.65 19.85 13.90
N LEU A 499 1.79 19.90 12.89
CA LEU A 499 1.20 21.16 12.40
C LEU A 499 0.04 21.65 13.28
N SER A 500 -0.71 20.76 13.92
CA SER A 500 -1.78 21.12 14.87
C SER A 500 -1.24 21.49 16.26
N GLY A 501 -0.01 21.08 16.59
CA GLY A 501 0.58 21.25 17.92
C GLY A 501 0.01 20.27 18.95
N GLU A 502 -0.79 19.29 18.53
CA GLU A 502 -1.28 18.22 19.39
C GLU A 502 -0.16 17.23 19.66
N LYS A 503 0.17 17.02 20.94
CA LYS A 503 1.06 15.93 21.34
C LYS A 503 0.29 14.62 21.16
N GLU A 504 0.60 13.88 20.10
CA GLU A 504 0.21 12.48 19.99
C GLU A 504 0.95 11.72 21.12
N GLU A 505 0.24 10.96 21.95
CA GLU A 505 0.93 10.00 22.82
C GLU A 505 1.73 9.04 21.91
N PRO A 506 2.97 8.66 22.28
CA PRO A 506 3.71 7.65 21.52
C PRO A 506 2.79 6.46 21.30
N THR A 507 2.57 6.09 20.04
CA THR A 507 2.10 4.74 19.73
C THR A 507 3.17 3.81 20.26
N GLN A 508 3.00 3.37 21.50
CA GLN A 508 3.78 2.25 22.03
C GLN A 508 3.63 1.14 20.99
N MET A 509 4.76 0.64 20.47
CA MET A 509 4.76 -0.75 20.03
C MET A 509 4.11 -1.53 21.16
N PRO A 510 3.08 -2.35 20.91
CA PRO A 510 2.41 -3.07 21.98
C PRO A 510 3.47 -3.76 22.83
N GLU A 511 3.63 -3.29 24.06
CA GLU A 511 4.56 -3.87 25.01
C GLU A 511 4.21 -5.35 25.11
N LYS A 512 5.26 -6.18 25.07
CA LYS A 512 5.21 -7.64 25.09
C LYS A 512 4.02 -8.19 25.90
N THR A 513 3.02 -8.71 25.19
CA THR A 513 2.53 -10.05 25.50
C THR A 513 3.22 -11.02 24.56
N VAL A 514 4.51 -11.27 24.84
CA VAL A 514 5.20 -12.48 24.36
C VAL A 514 4.65 -13.63 25.19
N GLU A 515 3.47 -14.10 24.82
CA GLU A 515 2.93 -15.41 25.19
C GLU A 515 1.73 -15.76 24.29
N ALA A 516 1.90 -15.67 22.95
CA ALA A 516 0.87 -16.18 22.01
C ALA A 516 1.35 -16.46 20.58
N ALA A 517 2.66 -16.63 20.34
CA ALA A 517 3.18 -16.95 19.00
C ALA A 517 4.22 -18.07 19.05
N ALA A 518 3.88 -19.16 19.72
CA ALA A 518 4.58 -20.43 19.61
C ALA A 518 3.65 -21.54 20.07
N GLN A 519 2.69 -21.90 19.22
CA GLN A 519 2.06 -23.22 19.20
C GLN A 519 1.17 -23.32 17.95
N ALA A 520 1.73 -23.91 16.89
CA ALA A 520 0.89 -24.67 15.96
C ALA A 520 0.05 -25.65 16.78
N PRO A 521 -1.27 -25.79 16.53
CA PRO A 521 -2.07 -26.75 17.27
C PRO A 521 -1.70 -28.16 16.83
N GLN A 522 -0.79 -28.80 17.57
CA GLN A 522 -0.90 -30.25 17.78
C GLN A 522 -1.92 -30.52 18.90
N PRO A 523 -2.70 -31.60 18.79
CA PRO A 523 -3.88 -31.80 19.59
C PRO A 523 -3.50 -32.23 21.01
N LEU A 524 -3.75 -31.38 22.00
CA LEU A 524 -3.65 -31.77 23.41
C LEU A 524 -4.92 -31.42 24.17
N LEU A 525 -5.69 -32.48 24.40
CA LEU A 525 -6.35 -32.88 25.65
C LEU A 525 -6.99 -31.77 26.50
N ALA A 526 -8.31 -31.93 26.64
CA ALA A 526 -9.26 -31.17 27.44
C ALA A 526 -8.69 -30.51 28.73
N LYS A 527 -8.91 -29.19 28.83
CA LYS A 527 -8.92 -28.44 30.10
C LYS A 527 -10.37 -28.08 30.50
N PRO A 528 -10.64 -27.88 31.80
CA PRO A 528 -11.97 -28.09 32.38
C PRO A 528 -13.00 -27.04 31.94
N GLU A 529 -14.24 -27.51 31.76
CA GLU A 529 -15.39 -26.73 31.32
C GLU A 529 -15.69 -25.53 32.26
N ARG A 530 -15.45 -24.31 31.79
CA ARG A 530 -16.33 -23.19 32.16
C ARG A 530 -17.56 -23.27 31.26
N GLN A 531 -18.70 -23.66 31.85
CA GLN A 531 -19.99 -23.73 31.14
C GLN A 531 -20.27 -22.39 30.45
N ASN A 532 -20.32 -22.40 29.11
CA ASN A 532 -20.74 -21.24 28.36
C ASN A 532 -22.27 -21.26 28.26
N PRO A 533 -22.95 -20.26 28.85
CA PRO A 533 -24.41 -20.29 28.95
C PRO A 533 -25.15 -20.20 27.60
N ILE A 534 -24.51 -19.73 26.51
CA ILE A 534 -25.06 -19.83 25.15
C ILE A 534 -25.01 -21.27 24.66
N TYR A 535 -23.85 -21.91 24.81
CA TYR A 535 -23.67 -23.33 24.48
C TYR A 535 -24.64 -24.22 25.25
N SER A 536 -24.85 -23.98 26.55
CA SER A 536 -25.84 -24.71 27.37
C SER A 536 -27.27 -24.54 26.88
N LYS A 537 -27.64 -23.37 26.35
CA LYS A 537 -28.98 -23.13 25.76
C LYS A 537 -29.15 -23.78 24.40
N ILE A 538 -28.13 -23.73 23.55
CA ILE A 538 -28.12 -24.45 22.27
C ILE A 538 -28.26 -25.95 22.53
N LYS A 539 -27.48 -26.49 23.46
CA LYS A 539 -27.53 -27.88 23.88
C LYS A 539 -28.93 -28.27 24.38
N ARG A 540 -29.48 -27.51 25.35
CA ARG A 540 -30.84 -27.72 25.88
C ARG A 540 -31.92 -27.65 24.80
N PHE A 541 -31.86 -26.65 23.91
CA PHE A 541 -32.80 -26.53 22.78
C PHE A 541 -32.79 -27.77 21.88
N ILE A 542 -31.63 -28.39 21.69
CA ILE A 542 -31.47 -29.58 20.86
C ILE A 542 -31.94 -30.83 21.59
N GLU A 543 -31.64 -30.92 22.89
CA GLU A 543 -32.15 -31.98 23.77
C GLU A 543 -33.69 -31.94 23.93
N GLU A 544 -34.30 -30.75 23.86
CA GLU A 544 -35.76 -30.56 23.97
C GLU A 544 -36.53 -30.78 22.64
N ARG A 545 -35.85 -31.01 21.50
CA ARG A 545 -36.54 -31.22 20.22
C ARG A 545 -37.23 -32.58 20.12
N LYS A 546 -38.56 -32.56 20.25
CA LYS A 546 -39.45 -33.47 19.53
C LYS A 546 -39.74 -32.86 18.15
N THR A 547 -39.45 -33.62 17.10
CA THR A 547 -39.73 -33.39 15.67
C THR A 547 -40.76 -32.31 15.34
N VAL A 548 -40.35 -31.27 14.60
CA VAL A 548 -41.28 -30.42 13.83
C VAL A 548 -41.01 -30.67 12.36
N ASP A 549 -41.83 -31.56 11.79
CA ASP A 549 -41.93 -31.82 10.36
C ASP A 549 -42.61 -30.63 9.65
N THR A 550 -41.99 -30.15 8.56
CA THR A 550 -42.55 -29.59 7.29
C THR A 550 -43.87 -28.76 7.32
N VAL A 551 -44.16 -27.68 6.56
CA VAL A 551 -43.75 -27.22 5.22
C VAL A 551 -44.61 -25.98 4.83
N HIS A 552 -44.00 -25.06 4.07
CA HIS A 552 -44.50 -24.14 3.02
C HIS A 552 -45.73 -23.20 3.09
N LEU A 553 -45.53 -22.09 2.32
CA LEU A 553 -46.44 -21.36 1.42
C LEU A 553 -47.08 -20.04 1.90
N GLY A 554 -46.54 -18.93 1.36
CA GLY A 554 -47.23 -17.77 0.81
C GLY A 554 -48.17 -16.96 1.71
N ILE A 555 -47.81 -15.71 2.02
CA ILE A 555 -48.80 -14.68 2.36
C ILE A 555 -48.50 -13.38 1.60
N ARG A 556 -49.57 -12.87 0.99
CA ARG A 556 -49.71 -11.65 0.18
C ARG A 556 -49.49 -10.39 1.02
N LYS A 557 -49.15 -9.32 0.29
CA LYS A 557 -48.99 -7.94 0.75
C LYS A 557 -50.35 -7.30 1.05
N SER A 558 -50.99 -7.66 2.15
CA SER A 558 -52.16 -6.95 2.70
C SER A 558 -52.41 -7.47 4.12
N GLU A 559 -52.59 -6.57 5.08
CA GLU A 559 -52.78 -6.80 6.53
C GLU A 559 -51.50 -6.73 7.39
N LEU A 560 -50.89 -5.54 7.44
CA LEU A 560 -50.18 -5.05 8.63
C LEU A 560 -50.73 -3.66 8.97
N SER A 561 -51.89 -3.64 9.61
CA SER A 561 -52.32 -2.53 10.45
C SER A 561 -51.89 -2.83 11.89
N HIS A 562 -51.28 -1.84 12.54
CA HIS A 562 -50.68 -1.80 13.88
C HIS A 562 -49.17 -1.99 13.92
N GLU A 563 -48.50 -0.88 14.28
CA GLU A 563 -47.11 -0.83 14.71
C GLU A 563 -46.83 -1.81 15.85
N PRO A 564 -45.62 -2.39 15.87
CA PRO A 564 -44.93 -2.65 17.12
C PRO A 564 -43.59 -1.91 17.18
N LEU A 565 -43.36 -1.32 18.35
CA LEU A 565 -42.08 -0.83 18.86
C LEU A 565 -40.90 -1.73 18.46
N GLY A 566 -39.91 -1.14 17.80
CA GLY A 566 -38.50 -1.48 17.94
C GLY A 566 -38.06 -2.90 17.57
N SER A 567 -38.38 -3.42 16.39
CA SER A 567 -37.62 -4.56 15.84
C SER A 567 -36.33 -4.06 15.20
N TRP A 568 -35.21 -4.18 15.91
CA TRP A 568 -33.87 -4.03 15.32
C TRP A 568 -33.56 -5.27 14.49
N VAL A 569 -33.92 -5.23 13.20
CA VAL A 569 -33.44 -6.25 12.27
C VAL A 569 -31.96 -5.94 12.00
N ILE A 570 -31.06 -6.57 12.75
CA ILE A 570 -29.64 -6.63 12.38
C ILE A 570 -29.54 -7.59 11.18
N LYS A 571 -29.88 -7.10 10.00
CA LYS A 571 -29.52 -7.78 8.75
C LYS A 571 -28.02 -7.62 8.58
N THR A 572 -27.25 -8.61 9.01
CA THR A 572 -25.94 -8.87 8.39
C THR A 572 -26.20 -9.72 7.15
N PRO A 573 -26.11 -9.18 5.93
CA PRO A 573 -26.00 -10.03 4.74
C PRO A 573 -24.57 -10.56 4.73
N ALA A 574 -24.29 -11.55 5.59
CA ALA A 574 -23.09 -12.35 5.45
C ALA A 574 -23.45 -13.51 4.52
N GLU A 575 -23.38 -13.29 3.20
CA GLU A 575 -23.26 -14.42 2.27
C GLU A 575 -21.87 -15.03 2.45
N SER A 576 -21.72 -15.90 3.44
CA SER A 576 -20.56 -16.78 3.51
C SER A 576 -20.77 -17.91 2.50
N MET A 577 -20.34 -17.73 1.25
CA MET A 577 -20.24 -18.84 0.29
C MET A 577 -19.07 -19.74 0.70
N CYS A 578 -19.35 -20.96 1.14
CA CYS A 578 -18.32 -21.98 1.28
C CYS A 578 -18.21 -22.79 -0.02
N TYR A 579 -17.00 -22.84 -0.56
CA TYR A 579 -16.59 -23.78 -1.59
C TYR A 579 -16.17 -25.10 -0.90
N GLY A 580 -16.73 -26.22 -1.35
CA GLY A 580 -16.15 -27.53 -1.04
C GLY A 580 -14.72 -27.57 -1.59
N GLY A 581 -13.72 -27.59 -0.70
CA GLY A 581 -12.32 -27.70 -1.08
C GLY A 581 -12.06 -29.01 -1.82
N LYS A 582 -11.32 -28.94 -2.93
CA LYS A 582 -10.82 -30.13 -3.66
C LYS A 582 -9.68 -30.85 -2.92
N ASP A 583 -9.17 -30.30 -1.81
CA ASP A 583 -7.89 -30.73 -1.23
C ASP A 583 -7.99 -31.68 -0.03
N ASN A 584 -9.15 -32.29 0.24
CA ASN A 584 -9.26 -33.38 1.21
C ASN A 584 -9.72 -34.68 0.54
N ILE A 585 -8.92 -35.20 -0.40
CA ILE A 585 -8.98 -36.61 -0.78
C ILE A 585 -8.10 -37.37 0.21
N MET A 586 -8.71 -37.85 1.31
CA MET A 586 -8.08 -38.92 2.08
C MET A 586 -8.09 -40.18 1.22
N HIS A 587 -6.93 -40.60 0.72
CA HIS A 587 -6.76 -41.92 0.13
C HIS A 587 -6.91 -42.98 1.22
N GLY A 588 -8.09 -43.56 1.33
CA GLY A 588 -8.38 -44.69 2.20
C GLY A 588 -9.84 -45.15 2.00
N GLU A 589 -10.09 -46.46 2.04
CA GLU A 589 -11.38 -47.11 1.75
C GLU A 589 -12.54 -46.75 2.71
N ASN A 590 -12.39 -45.72 3.56
CA ASN A 590 -13.39 -45.26 4.52
C ASN A 590 -13.49 -43.72 4.61
N ALA A 591 -13.39 -43.00 3.49
CA ALA A 591 -13.56 -41.55 3.45
C ALA A 591 -15.04 -41.14 3.59
N ARG A 592 -15.41 -40.47 4.69
CA ARG A 592 -16.71 -39.79 4.84
C ARG A 592 -16.74 -38.53 3.96
N ALA A 593 -17.75 -38.38 3.11
CA ALA A 593 -17.88 -37.22 2.22
C ALA A 593 -18.29 -35.97 3.03
N PHE A 594 -17.37 -35.03 3.18
CA PHE A 594 -17.63 -33.74 3.84
C PHE A 594 -18.25 -32.75 2.85
N LEU A 595 -19.48 -32.28 3.12
CA LEU A 595 -20.28 -31.52 2.15
C LEU A 595 -20.24 -29.99 2.34
N GLY A 596 -19.75 -29.47 3.47
CA GLY A 596 -19.53 -28.03 3.68
C GLY A 596 -19.83 -27.54 5.10
N TRP A 597 -19.38 -26.32 5.41
CA TRP A 597 -19.62 -25.61 6.66
C TRP A 597 -19.82 -24.11 6.39
N ALA A 598 -20.48 -23.37 7.27
CA ALA A 598 -20.64 -21.92 7.19
C ALA A 598 -20.61 -21.33 8.61
N GLY A 599 -20.09 -20.12 8.78
CA GLY A 599 -19.95 -19.47 10.08
C GLY A 599 -20.43 -18.04 10.08
N ILE A 600 -21.16 -17.64 11.13
CA ILE A 600 -21.49 -16.25 11.40
C ILE A 600 -20.91 -15.84 12.75
N VAL A 601 -20.28 -14.66 12.76
CA VAL A 601 -19.83 -14.01 14.00
C VAL A 601 -20.98 -13.20 14.56
N LEU A 602 -21.46 -13.54 15.75
CA LEU A 602 -22.38 -12.72 16.50
C LEU A 602 -21.58 -11.68 17.28
N LYS A 603 -21.69 -10.41 16.88
CA LYS A 603 -21.18 -9.26 17.65
C LYS A 603 -22.37 -8.54 18.28
N THR A 604 -22.43 -8.49 19.60
CA THR A 604 -23.40 -7.64 20.30
C THR A 604 -22.79 -6.24 20.52
N PRO A 605 -23.46 -5.15 20.10
CA PRO A 605 -23.12 -3.82 20.56
C PRO A 605 -23.33 -3.78 22.08
N GLY A 606 -22.39 -3.21 22.82
CA GLY A 606 -22.32 -3.29 24.29
C GLY A 606 -23.49 -2.67 25.09
N THR A 607 -24.63 -2.34 24.47
CA THR A 607 -25.81 -1.77 25.13
C THR A 607 -27.09 -2.13 24.36
N CYS A 608 -27.67 -3.31 24.62
CA CYS A 608 -29.06 -3.61 24.25
C CYS A 608 -29.90 -3.76 25.53
N PHE A 609 -31.07 -3.10 25.61
CA PHE A 609 -31.87 -3.00 26.85
C PHE A 609 -32.98 -4.06 26.97
N GLU A 610 -33.10 -4.98 26.01
CA GLU A 610 -34.15 -6.01 26.06
C GLU A 610 -33.76 -7.24 26.88
N LYS A 611 -34.69 -7.80 27.67
CA LYS A 611 -34.43 -8.95 28.55
C LYS A 611 -34.37 -10.31 27.81
N LYS A 612 -34.82 -10.37 26.55
CA LYS A 612 -34.82 -11.58 25.71
C LYS A 612 -34.69 -11.16 24.25
N ILE A 613 -33.81 -11.84 23.51
CA ILE A 613 -33.60 -11.71 22.08
C ILE A 613 -34.07 -13.01 21.43
N ASP A 614 -35.02 -12.90 20.50
CA ASP A 614 -35.42 -14.00 19.64
C ASP A 614 -34.50 -14.03 18.41
N LEU A 615 -33.79 -15.13 18.22
CA LEU A 615 -32.91 -15.34 17.08
C LEU A 615 -33.58 -16.27 16.08
N VAL A 616 -33.58 -15.86 14.82
CA VAL A 616 -34.09 -16.66 13.70
C VAL A 616 -32.94 -17.03 12.78
N LEU A 617 -32.45 -18.27 12.90
CA LEU A 617 -31.45 -18.84 12.01
C LEU A 617 -32.12 -19.40 10.76
N LYS A 618 -31.91 -18.77 9.61
CA LYS A 618 -32.32 -19.27 8.30
C LYS A 618 -31.12 -19.84 7.55
N ILE A 619 -31.20 -21.09 7.17
CA ILE A 619 -30.16 -21.81 6.43
C ILE A 619 -30.68 -22.02 5.01
N LYS A 620 -29.92 -21.54 4.03
CA LYS A 620 -30.18 -21.72 2.60
C LYS A 620 -29.22 -22.77 2.06
N ILE A 621 -29.72 -23.87 1.54
CA ILE A 621 -28.89 -24.91 0.93
C ILE A 621 -29.15 -24.92 -0.58
N TRP A 622 -28.07 -24.89 -1.37
CA TRP A 622 -28.12 -25.02 -2.83
C TRP A 622 -27.65 -26.41 -3.26
N ASP A 623 -28.46 -27.08 -4.06
CA ASP A 623 -28.12 -28.33 -4.72
C ASP A 623 -27.82 -28.05 -6.20
N ASN A 624 -26.52 -28.06 -6.53
CA ASN A 624 -26.03 -27.88 -7.89
C ASN A 624 -25.90 -29.21 -8.65
N SER A 625 -26.41 -30.32 -8.12
CA SER A 625 -26.55 -31.53 -8.92
C SER A 625 -27.61 -31.27 -10.01
N PHE A 626 -27.20 -31.26 -11.28
CA PHE A 626 -28.04 -30.96 -12.45
C PHE A 626 -29.08 -32.08 -12.70
N GLY A 627 -29.99 -32.30 -11.75
CA GLY A 627 -31.20 -33.13 -11.90
C GLY A 627 -31.01 -34.65 -11.90
N GLN A 628 -29.81 -35.20 -11.69
CA GLN A 628 -29.57 -36.63 -11.91
C GLN A 628 -29.67 -37.56 -10.67
N ALA A 629 -29.94 -37.08 -9.45
CA ALA A 629 -30.29 -37.97 -8.32
C ALA A 629 -30.95 -37.23 -7.15
N LYS A 630 -31.92 -37.88 -6.49
CA LYS A 630 -32.40 -37.45 -5.15
C LYS A 630 -31.24 -37.56 -4.15
N SER A 631 -30.94 -36.47 -3.43
CA SER A 631 -30.06 -36.55 -2.26
C SER A 631 -30.77 -37.32 -1.14
N GLY A 632 -30.04 -38.19 -0.43
CA GLY A 632 -30.55 -38.84 0.78
C GLY A 632 -30.83 -37.81 1.88
N PRO A 633 -31.35 -38.23 3.05
CA PRO A 633 -31.51 -37.32 4.19
C PRO A 633 -30.14 -36.83 4.67
N ILE A 634 -29.88 -35.54 4.54
CA ILE A 634 -28.61 -34.93 4.95
C ILE A 634 -28.77 -34.36 6.37
N LYS A 635 -27.81 -34.62 7.27
CA LYS A 635 -27.85 -34.11 8.64
C LYS A 635 -27.18 -32.74 8.73
N ILE A 636 -27.78 -31.87 9.55
CA ILE A 636 -27.27 -30.53 9.83
C ILE A 636 -26.77 -30.50 11.26
N PHE A 637 -25.57 -29.99 11.44
CA PHE A 637 -24.93 -29.84 12.74
C PHE A 637 -24.72 -28.36 13.04
N LEU A 638 -24.92 -27.98 14.29
CA LEU A 638 -24.67 -26.63 14.81
C LEU A 638 -23.58 -26.70 15.88
N SER A 639 -22.67 -25.74 15.89
CA SER A 639 -21.73 -25.52 16.99
C SER A 639 -21.63 -24.05 17.35
N TYR A 640 -21.37 -23.77 18.62
CA TYR A 640 -21.04 -22.43 19.10
C TYR A 640 -19.60 -22.43 19.60
N ASP A 641 -18.78 -21.52 19.05
CA ASP A 641 -17.33 -21.43 19.26
C ASP A 641 -16.58 -22.76 19.08
N ASN A 642 -17.07 -23.63 18.17
CA ASN A 642 -16.50 -24.96 17.90
C ASN A 642 -16.37 -25.89 19.12
N ARG A 643 -17.24 -25.73 20.14
CA ARG A 643 -17.18 -26.53 21.38
C ARG A 643 -17.65 -27.97 21.17
N GLU A 644 -18.93 -28.15 20.84
CA GLU A 644 -19.52 -29.44 20.50
C GLU A 644 -20.42 -29.25 19.28
N TRP A 645 -20.53 -30.29 18.46
CA TRP A 645 -21.39 -30.30 17.29
C TRP A 645 -22.66 -31.06 17.60
N PHE A 646 -23.79 -30.38 17.49
CA PHE A 646 -25.09 -30.94 17.79
C PHE A 646 -25.86 -31.17 16.50
N ASN A 647 -26.36 -32.38 16.28
CA ASN A 647 -27.26 -32.66 15.16
C ASN A 647 -28.61 -31.98 15.41
N ILE A 648 -28.94 -31.00 14.57
CA ILE A 648 -30.19 -30.25 14.67
C ILE A 648 -31.30 -30.80 13.76
N GLY A 649 -31.01 -31.78 12.89
CA GLY A 649 -32.05 -32.42 12.08
C GLY A 649 -31.55 -32.90 10.74
N GLY A 650 -32.36 -33.74 10.10
CA GLY A 650 -32.15 -34.24 8.74
C GLY A 650 -33.03 -33.50 7.74
N VAL A 651 -32.51 -33.15 6.58
CA VAL A 651 -33.30 -32.60 5.47
C VAL A 651 -32.99 -33.33 4.18
N THR A 652 -34.04 -33.83 3.54
CA THR A 652 -34.00 -34.24 2.14
C THR A 652 -34.21 -33.01 1.26
N ILE A 653 -33.29 -32.78 0.34
CA ILE A 653 -33.39 -31.67 -0.62
C ILE A 653 -34.04 -32.22 -1.88
N SER A 654 -35.14 -31.59 -2.30
CA SER A 654 -35.76 -31.85 -3.60
C SER A 654 -35.79 -30.53 -4.37
N GLY A 655 -35.07 -30.46 -5.49
CA GLY A 655 -34.89 -29.24 -6.28
C GLY A 655 -33.61 -28.46 -5.96
N HIS A 656 -33.38 -27.35 -6.68
CA HIS A 656 -32.11 -26.60 -6.67
C HIS A 656 -31.81 -25.83 -5.38
N GLN A 657 -32.81 -25.54 -4.54
CA GLN A 657 -32.62 -24.72 -3.35
C GLN A 657 -33.66 -25.03 -2.26
N LYS A 658 -33.23 -25.10 -1.00
CA LYS A 658 -34.13 -25.25 0.15
C LYS A 658 -33.75 -24.32 1.31
N TRP A 659 -34.75 -23.70 1.91
CA TRP A 659 -34.60 -22.91 3.14
C TRP A 659 -35.06 -23.72 4.34
N ILE A 660 -34.31 -23.60 5.43
CA ILE A 660 -34.62 -24.21 6.72
C ILE A 660 -34.54 -23.11 7.76
N VAL A 661 -35.58 -22.95 8.57
CA VAL A 661 -35.67 -21.87 9.56
C VAL A 661 -35.75 -22.46 10.95
N TYR A 662 -34.89 -21.97 11.84
CA TYR A 662 -34.87 -22.32 13.25
C TYR A 662 -35.03 -21.06 14.09
N ARG A 663 -35.93 -21.09 15.08
CA ARG A 663 -36.17 -19.99 16.02
C ARG A 663 -35.80 -20.40 17.43
N PHE A 664 -35.11 -19.55 18.16
CA PHE A 664 -34.81 -19.75 19.58
C PHE A 664 -34.63 -18.42 20.32
N SER A 665 -35.03 -18.39 21.60
CA SER A 665 -34.97 -17.18 22.43
C SER A 665 -33.80 -17.25 23.42
N ILE A 666 -32.92 -16.25 23.40
CA ILE A 666 -31.80 -16.12 24.34
C ILE A 666 -32.04 -14.90 25.26
N ASN A 667 -31.56 -14.96 26.51
CA ASN A 667 -31.64 -13.79 27.40
C ASN A 667 -30.44 -12.89 27.08
N HIS A 668 -30.65 -11.59 26.87
CA HIS A 668 -29.61 -10.67 26.38
C HIS A 668 -28.36 -10.63 27.28
N GLN A 669 -28.51 -10.77 28.60
CA GLN A 669 -27.37 -10.78 29.55
C GLN A 669 -26.38 -11.94 29.33
N ILE A 670 -26.73 -12.89 28.45
CA ILE A 670 -25.99 -14.12 28.20
C ILE A 670 -25.21 -14.06 26.87
N LEU A 671 -25.49 -13.11 25.97
CA LEU A 671 -24.83 -13.00 24.67
C LEU A 671 -23.45 -12.32 24.78
N ARG A 672 -22.40 -13.13 24.87
CA ARG A 672 -21.01 -12.71 24.60
C ARG A 672 -20.70 -12.88 23.12
N SER A 673 -19.78 -12.08 22.60
CA SER A 673 -19.27 -12.20 21.23
C SER A 673 -18.78 -13.64 20.97
N GLY A 674 -19.22 -14.26 19.87
CA GLY A 674 -18.78 -15.61 19.50
C GLY A 674 -19.28 -16.05 18.13
N ARG A 675 -18.82 -17.22 17.69
CA ARG A 675 -19.06 -17.75 16.34
C ARG A 675 -20.06 -18.89 16.39
N VAL A 676 -21.13 -18.79 15.59
CA VAL A 676 -22.02 -19.91 15.33
C VAL A 676 -21.58 -20.56 14.03
N TRP A 677 -21.31 -21.85 14.08
CA TRP A 677 -20.95 -22.67 12.93
C TRP A 677 -22.07 -23.64 12.59
N VAL A 678 -22.32 -23.80 11.30
CA VAL A 678 -23.18 -24.85 10.76
C VAL A 678 -22.33 -25.76 9.88
N LYS A 679 -22.51 -27.06 10.01
CA LYS A 679 -21.91 -28.09 9.16
C LYS A 679 -23.02 -28.97 8.60
N ILE A 680 -22.83 -29.49 7.39
CA ILE A 680 -23.72 -30.44 6.76
C ILE A 680 -22.95 -31.75 6.48
N ASP A 681 -23.55 -32.90 6.79
CA ASP A 681 -22.93 -34.24 6.65
C ASP A 681 -23.94 -35.25 6.08
N ASP A 682 -23.50 -36.11 5.15
CA ASP A 682 -24.31 -37.21 4.58
C ASP A 682 -23.87 -38.54 5.21
N PHE A 683 -24.79 -39.21 5.91
CA PHE A 683 -24.44 -40.40 6.70
C PHE A 683 -24.77 -41.72 5.99
N GLU A 684 -25.60 -41.71 4.93
CA GLU A 684 -26.16 -42.97 4.40
C GLU A 684 -25.47 -43.51 3.14
N ASN A 685 -24.64 -42.73 2.45
CA ASN A 685 -23.88 -43.25 1.29
C ASN A 685 -22.37 -43.12 1.49
N GLN A 686 -21.76 -44.12 2.13
CA GLN A 686 -20.29 -44.32 2.15
C GLN A 686 -19.70 -44.68 0.77
N LYS A 687 -20.50 -44.66 -0.30
CA LYS A 687 -20.06 -44.86 -1.69
C LYS A 687 -20.60 -43.74 -2.58
N LEU A 688 -20.02 -42.55 -2.51
CA LEU A 688 -20.25 -41.52 -3.51
C LEU A 688 -18.99 -41.39 -4.37
N GLY A 689 -19.04 -42.02 -5.56
CA GLY A 689 -18.15 -41.69 -6.65
C GLY A 689 -18.31 -40.22 -7.05
N PHE A 690 -17.21 -39.62 -7.51
CA PHE A 690 -17.09 -38.27 -8.06
C PHE A 690 -18.39 -37.78 -8.73
N GLY A 691 -19.20 -36.96 -8.05
CA GLY A 691 -20.40 -36.41 -8.71
C GLY A 691 -21.45 -35.72 -7.84
N LYS A 692 -21.43 -35.81 -6.51
CA LYS A 692 -22.42 -35.11 -5.65
C LYS A 692 -21.72 -34.13 -4.71
N ILE A 693 -21.76 -32.85 -5.04
CA ILE A 693 -21.22 -31.77 -4.21
C ILE A 693 -22.35 -30.77 -3.97
N ILE A 694 -22.79 -30.66 -2.72
CA ILE A 694 -23.54 -29.48 -2.27
C ILE A 694 -22.53 -28.34 -2.32
N SER A 695 -22.73 -27.40 -3.24
CA SER A 695 -21.71 -26.41 -3.59
C SER A 695 -21.77 -25.16 -2.71
N THR A 696 -22.89 -24.87 -2.06
CA THR A 696 -23.04 -23.63 -1.28
C THR A 696 -24.10 -23.74 -0.18
N ILE A 697 -23.70 -23.31 1.03
CA ILE A 697 -24.58 -23.14 2.19
C ILE A 697 -24.56 -21.66 2.56
N GLY A 698 -25.70 -21.00 2.51
CA GLY A 698 -25.89 -19.64 3.02
C GLY A 698 -26.47 -19.67 4.43
N LEU A 699 -25.86 -18.93 5.35
CA LEU A 699 -26.39 -18.74 6.70
C LEU A 699 -26.93 -17.33 6.82
N TYR A 700 -28.11 -17.18 7.43
CA TYR A 700 -28.73 -15.88 7.69
C TYR A 700 -29.26 -15.92 9.12
N ILE A 701 -28.98 -14.87 9.90
CA ILE A 701 -29.54 -14.70 11.24
C ILE A 701 -30.31 -13.39 11.21
N GLU A 702 -31.60 -13.46 11.56
CA GLU A 702 -32.46 -12.31 11.82
C GLU A 702 -32.66 -12.13 13.33
#